data_AF-A0A938MBM3-F1
#
_entry.id   AF-A0A938MBM3-F1
#
_cell.length_a   1.000
_cell.length_b   1.000
_cell.length_c   1.000
_cell.angle_alpha   90.00
_cell.angle_beta   90.00
_cell.angle_gamma   90.00
#
_symmetry.space_group_name_H-M   'P 1'
#
loop_
_entity.id
_entity.type
_entity.pdbx_description
1 polymer ?
#
loop_
_entity_poly.entity_id
_entity_poly.type
_entity_poly.pdbx_seq_one_letter_code
_entity_poly.pdbx_strand_id
1 'polypeptide(L)'
;MAKTSRTYYTDERIATGRANVQKYDWAKAIHKRIFKTGDPIRYYVGPHYTAADRFATQSDEFLWLLLPTTRIPRVYPHERRALCPVHGAAVRAKNVWCPWNIEPIAHPYQVQCMLGGEWYPSNRFAEGDLTSGEFPDDGSGYAGKDGRHYFLSEYTHMVYGSVVIPTLRSLSQAYLLSGDAKYARKGCILLARLAMEYPNYGWDDPRLENRFERTYLGPYNNQHPHYSWKKGGMITDLIWETFCLEATAYAYDALYDALDDPKALAFVKSKGMPVSSGDDLRRYIETYIFRAAMRGLELGWIHGNEGFHQAAALAVALVLDDYSDQRPNSQDMVNYAYHGSGQSAFMIINSTHRDGGGHESAGYNTIKLDFIRVNRLMAEIRRRHPNRFADDRYPDLFDNPKAKAIFDHHIDMMVDGRFIVPVGDAGNLAPPSRHAKPMHSFLGSENLYAVQRYSDPRHARACTQPNGSLAVGELWEPYPEEQIRGLLAKPESRIVRNSRLLDGYGLGILESGEEGQRRAVSLSYANLRGHMQQDELFLSFWARGVELLDDIGYPRTWDHRGQFDANSLAHNTVTVDETQSNTTKLGGMGRLFAGSNGVQALTASHTPYLGVALPSGGTVDLYERTVALVDVDAERFFVVDLFAVGGGVQHDQ
;
A
#
# COMPACT_ATOMS: atom_id res chain seq x y z
N MET A 1 -29.86 -0.20 16.36
CA MET A 1 -28.56 0.21 15.80
C MET A 1 -27.96 1.23 16.73
N ALA A 2 -26.64 1.23 16.90
CA ALA A 2 -25.93 2.19 17.75
C ALA A 2 -25.65 3.51 17.01
N LYS A 3 -25.24 3.43 15.74
CA LYS A 3 -25.10 4.58 14.84
C LYS A 3 -26.46 5.22 14.54
N THR A 4 -26.49 6.55 14.52
CA THR A 4 -27.68 7.35 14.18
C THR A 4 -27.45 8.32 13.03
N SER A 5 -26.19 8.61 12.70
CA SER A 5 -25.80 9.51 11.62
C SER A 5 -24.36 9.24 11.17
N ARG A 6 -23.92 10.02 10.17
CA ARG A 6 -22.54 10.02 9.66
C ARG A 6 -21.54 10.37 10.77
N THR A 7 -20.41 9.69 10.76
CA THR A 7 -19.38 9.72 11.81
C THR A 7 -18.02 10.15 11.27
N TYR A 8 -17.64 9.68 10.08
CA TYR A 8 -16.36 10.00 9.44
C TYR A 8 -16.48 11.23 8.53
N TYR A 9 -17.52 11.29 7.70
CA TYR A 9 -17.85 12.43 6.86
C TYR A 9 -18.75 13.41 7.62
N THR A 10 -18.17 14.08 8.60
CA THR A 10 -18.83 15.16 9.34
C THR A 10 -19.17 16.33 8.41
N ASP A 11 -20.12 17.17 8.81
CA ASP A 11 -20.49 18.35 8.02
C ASP A 11 -19.31 19.31 7.84
N GLU A 12 -18.44 19.43 8.86
CA GLU A 12 -17.17 20.18 8.79
C GLU A 12 -16.23 19.58 7.74
N ARG A 13 -16.03 18.26 7.73
CA ARG A 13 -15.15 17.58 6.77
C ARG A 13 -15.65 17.74 5.33
N ILE A 14 -16.96 17.69 5.14
CA ILE A 14 -17.58 17.91 3.83
C ILE A 14 -17.43 19.36 3.38
N ALA A 15 -17.64 20.32 4.29
CA ALA A 15 -17.42 21.74 4.00
C ALA A 15 -15.96 21.99 3.59
N THR A 16 -14.98 21.41 4.29
CA THR A 16 -13.56 21.43 3.92
C THR A 16 -13.34 20.88 2.51
N GLY A 17 -13.90 19.71 2.19
CA GLY A 17 -13.79 19.12 0.86
C GLY A 17 -14.33 20.01 -0.26
N ARG A 18 -15.50 20.61 -0.04
CA ARG A 18 -16.11 21.54 -1.01
C ARG A 18 -15.30 22.83 -1.15
N ALA A 19 -14.80 23.38 -0.04
CA ALA A 19 -13.94 24.57 -0.04
C ALA A 19 -12.61 24.31 -0.78
N ASN A 20 -12.00 23.14 -0.56
CA ASN A 20 -10.80 22.72 -1.27
C ASN A 20 -11.04 22.69 -2.78
N VAL A 21 -12.13 22.08 -3.26
CA VAL A 21 -12.48 22.05 -4.70
C VAL A 21 -12.67 23.45 -5.27
N GLN A 22 -13.25 24.38 -4.52
CA GLN A 22 -13.42 25.75 -4.98
C GLN A 22 -12.07 26.49 -5.10
N LYS A 23 -11.19 26.30 -4.10
CA LYS A 23 -9.95 27.08 -3.95
C LYS A 23 -8.79 26.52 -4.78
N TYR A 24 -8.61 25.19 -4.82
CA TYR A 24 -7.36 24.57 -5.24
C TYR A 24 -7.46 23.79 -6.56
N ASP A 25 -6.51 24.02 -7.47
CA ASP A 25 -6.50 23.32 -8.77
C ASP A 25 -6.23 21.82 -8.63
N TRP A 26 -5.40 21.41 -7.65
CA TRP A 26 -5.21 19.98 -7.34
C TRP A 26 -6.52 19.33 -6.87
N ALA A 27 -7.34 20.03 -6.10
CA ALA A 27 -8.62 19.53 -5.61
C ALA A 27 -9.65 19.48 -6.75
N LYS A 28 -9.66 20.46 -7.65
CA LYS A 28 -10.45 20.43 -8.90
C LYS A 28 -10.05 19.25 -9.80
N ALA A 29 -8.76 18.90 -9.84
CA ALA A 29 -8.28 17.73 -10.57
C ALA A 29 -8.80 16.42 -9.93
N ILE A 30 -8.76 16.31 -8.60
CA ILE A 30 -9.37 15.17 -7.89
C ILE A 30 -10.88 15.12 -8.12
N HIS A 31 -11.58 16.25 -8.07
CA HIS A 31 -13.01 16.33 -8.39
C HIS A 31 -13.29 15.85 -9.82
N LYS A 32 -12.53 16.32 -10.83
CA LYS A 32 -12.64 15.84 -12.21
C LYS A 32 -12.40 14.33 -12.29
N ARG A 33 -11.46 13.79 -11.49
CA ARG A 33 -11.15 12.38 -11.42
C ARG A 33 -12.30 11.56 -10.84
N ILE A 34 -12.91 12.01 -9.75
CA ILE A 34 -14.09 11.40 -9.13
C ILE A 34 -15.27 11.37 -10.10
N PHE A 35 -15.57 12.49 -10.76
CA PHE A 35 -16.78 12.61 -11.58
C PHE A 35 -16.61 12.03 -12.99
N LYS A 36 -15.53 12.38 -13.68
CA LYS A 36 -15.46 12.28 -15.14
C LYS A 36 -14.46 11.24 -15.66
N THR A 37 -13.28 11.11 -15.06
CA THR A 37 -12.20 10.32 -15.67
C THR A 37 -11.95 8.97 -15.00
N GLY A 38 -12.07 8.90 -13.67
CA GLY A 38 -11.52 7.77 -12.91
C GLY A 38 -10.00 7.65 -13.04
N ASP A 39 -9.47 6.58 -12.47
CA ASP A 39 -8.08 6.12 -12.62
C ASP A 39 -8.02 4.94 -13.62
N PRO A 40 -6.90 4.77 -14.34
CA PRO A 40 -6.73 3.64 -15.27
C PRO A 40 -6.59 2.31 -14.52
N ILE A 41 -7.24 1.26 -15.03
CA ILE A 41 -7.08 -0.11 -14.55
C ILE A 41 -5.77 -0.67 -15.11
N ARG A 42 -4.88 -1.14 -14.24
CA ARG A 42 -3.57 -1.69 -14.62
C ARG A 42 -3.26 -3.06 -14.00
N TYR A 43 -4.03 -3.47 -13.00
CA TYR A 43 -3.80 -4.67 -12.21
C TYR A 43 -5.10 -5.13 -11.53
N TYR A 44 -5.04 -6.12 -10.64
CA TYR A 44 -6.21 -6.56 -9.86
C TYR A 44 -6.74 -5.47 -8.91
N VAL A 45 -5.84 -4.63 -8.38
CA VAL A 45 -6.15 -3.51 -7.49
C VAL A 45 -5.23 -2.34 -7.79
N GLY A 46 -5.67 -1.11 -7.52
CA GLY A 46 -4.84 0.09 -7.74
C GLY A 46 -5.63 1.39 -7.96
N PRO A 47 -6.69 1.40 -8.78
CA PRO A 47 -7.53 2.59 -8.95
C PRO A 47 -8.10 3.07 -7.62
N HIS A 48 -8.03 4.38 -7.35
CA HIS A 48 -8.74 4.96 -6.22
C HIS A 48 -10.18 5.34 -6.60
N TYR A 49 -10.40 5.74 -7.85
CA TYR A 49 -11.67 6.25 -8.35
C TYR A 49 -12.03 5.61 -9.69
N THR A 50 -13.32 5.34 -9.90
CA THR A 50 -13.91 5.30 -11.25
C THR A 50 -14.58 6.64 -11.58
N ALA A 51 -15.05 6.83 -12.82
CA ALA A 51 -15.85 7.99 -13.19
C ALA A 51 -17.30 7.86 -12.68
N ALA A 52 -17.66 8.57 -11.60
CA ALA A 52 -18.98 8.51 -11.00
C ALA A 52 -20.11 8.79 -12.02
N ASP A 53 -19.92 9.73 -12.94
CA ASP A 53 -20.90 10.07 -13.98
C ASP A 53 -21.18 8.87 -14.89
N ARG A 54 -20.12 8.14 -15.27
CA ARG A 54 -20.20 6.99 -16.17
C ARG A 54 -20.97 5.83 -15.55
N PHE A 55 -20.78 5.60 -14.25
CA PHE A 55 -21.48 4.54 -13.53
C PHE A 55 -22.88 4.95 -13.09
N ALA A 56 -23.10 6.23 -12.75
CA ALA A 56 -24.41 6.73 -12.33
C ALA A 56 -25.46 6.68 -13.45
N THR A 57 -25.05 6.70 -14.72
CA THR A 57 -25.94 6.59 -15.89
C THR A 57 -26.37 5.16 -16.22
N GLN A 58 -25.70 4.15 -15.66
CA GLN A 58 -26.05 2.75 -15.91
C GLN A 58 -27.38 2.38 -15.22
N SER A 59 -27.97 1.23 -15.56
CA SER A 59 -29.21 0.77 -14.90
C SER A 59 -28.96 0.34 -13.45
N ASP A 60 -30.01 0.29 -12.64
CA ASP A 60 -29.90 -0.27 -11.26
C ASP A 60 -29.50 -1.76 -11.32
N GLU A 61 -29.98 -2.49 -12.34
CA GLU A 61 -29.58 -3.87 -12.64
C GLU A 61 -28.08 -4.01 -12.91
N PHE A 62 -27.53 -3.11 -13.74
CA PHE A 62 -26.10 -3.14 -14.05
C PHE A 62 -25.26 -2.93 -12.79
N LEU A 63 -25.60 -1.95 -11.95
CA LEU A 63 -24.88 -1.72 -10.68
C LEU A 63 -24.98 -2.94 -9.76
N TRP A 64 -26.12 -3.61 -9.74
CA TRP A 64 -26.30 -4.84 -8.97
C TRP A 64 -25.44 -5.99 -9.49
N LEU A 65 -25.31 -6.15 -10.81
CA LEU A 65 -24.50 -7.21 -11.41
C LEU A 65 -23.00 -6.85 -11.53
N LEU A 66 -22.63 -5.58 -11.26
CA LEU A 66 -21.25 -5.10 -11.31
C LEU A 66 -20.34 -5.82 -10.31
N LEU A 67 -20.87 -6.23 -9.15
CA LEU A 67 -20.20 -7.18 -8.27
C LEU A 67 -20.66 -8.60 -8.60
N PRO A 68 -19.78 -9.41 -9.22
CA PRO A 68 -20.06 -10.81 -9.47
C PRO A 68 -20.26 -11.59 -8.18
N THR A 69 -20.91 -12.75 -8.27
CA THR A 69 -21.07 -13.62 -7.10
C THR A 69 -19.71 -14.05 -6.54
N THR A 70 -19.59 -14.11 -5.21
CA THR A 70 -18.40 -14.63 -4.54
C THR A 70 -18.31 -16.16 -4.58
N ARG A 71 -19.29 -16.84 -5.20
CA ARG A 71 -19.23 -18.27 -5.50
C ARG A 71 -18.25 -18.63 -6.62
N ILE A 72 -17.87 -17.67 -7.48
CA ILE A 72 -16.79 -17.86 -8.45
C ILE A 72 -15.46 -17.74 -7.68
N PRO A 73 -14.61 -18.79 -7.64
CA PRO A 73 -13.32 -18.73 -6.97
C PRO A 73 -12.41 -17.69 -7.61
N ARG A 74 -11.68 -16.93 -6.78
CA ARG A 74 -10.67 -15.95 -7.24
C ARG A 74 -9.24 -16.48 -7.18
N VAL A 75 -9.06 -17.67 -6.60
CA VAL A 75 -7.79 -18.39 -6.54
C VAL A 75 -7.90 -19.65 -7.36
N TYR A 76 -6.89 -19.86 -8.19
CA TYR A 76 -6.74 -21.00 -9.08
C TYR A 76 -5.27 -21.43 -9.09
N PRO A 77 -4.92 -22.61 -9.63
CA PRO A 77 -3.55 -23.14 -9.59
C PRO A 77 -2.52 -22.15 -10.16
N HIS A 78 -1.42 -21.97 -9.43
CA HIS A 78 -0.44 -20.91 -9.68
C HIS A 78 0.20 -21.00 -11.07
N GLU A 79 0.51 -22.21 -11.50
CA GLU A 79 1.08 -22.55 -12.80
C GLU A 79 0.19 -22.16 -13.99
N ARG A 80 -1.11 -21.91 -13.74
CA ARG A 80 -2.08 -21.48 -14.76
C ARG A 80 -2.20 -19.97 -14.90
N ARG A 81 -1.50 -19.20 -14.07
CA ARG A 81 -1.53 -17.73 -14.11
C ARG A 81 -0.82 -17.18 -15.34
N ALA A 82 -1.36 -16.09 -15.86
CA ALA A 82 -0.84 -15.38 -17.03
C ALA A 82 -0.64 -16.29 -18.27
N LEU A 83 -1.68 -17.08 -18.59
CA LEU A 83 -1.74 -17.95 -19.77
C LEU A 83 -2.99 -17.66 -20.61
N CYS A 84 -2.80 -17.28 -21.87
CA CYS A 84 -3.88 -17.10 -22.85
C CYS A 84 -4.06 -18.37 -23.70
N PRO A 85 -5.29 -18.82 -23.99
CA PRO A 85 -5.52 -20.03 -24.81
C PRO A 85 -4.97 -19.91 -26.24
N VAL A 86 -4.80 -18.69 -26.76
CA VAL A 86 -4.27 -18.42 -28.11
C VAL A 86 -2.77 -18.13 -28.07
N HIS A 87 -2.30 -17.38 -27.07
CA HIS A 87 -0.92 -16.86 -27.03
C HIS A 87 -0.02 -17.55 -26.00
N GLY A 88 -0.54 -18.50 -25.22
CA GLY A 88 0.17 -19.18 -24.14
C GLY A 88 0.81 -18.18 -23.17
N ALA A 89 2.06 -18.46 -22.79
CA ALA A 89 2.85 -17.63 -21.87
C ALA A 89 3.45 -16.36 -22.51
N ALA A 90 3.33 -16.16 -23.83
CA ALA A 90 3.88 -14.97 -24.49
C ALA A 90 3.27 -13.66 -23.95
N VAL A 91 2.05 -13.74 -23.40
CA VAL A 91 1.36 -12.63 -22.74
C VAL A 91 2.14 -12.06 -21.53
N ARG A 92 3.06 -12.83 -20.94
CA ARG A 92 3.92 -12.39 -19.83
C ARG A 92 4.86 -11.24 -20.23
N ALA A 93 5.09 -11.03 -21.52
CA ALA A 93 5.78 -9.84 -22.04
C ALA A 93 5.00 -8.54 -21.79
N LYS A 94 3.67 -8.61 -21.57
CA LYS A 94 2.84 -7.46 -21.16
C LYS A 94 2.80 -7.32 -19.65
N ASN A 95 2.52 -8.41 -18.94
CA ASN A 95 2.52 -8.46 -17.49
C ASN A 95 2.66 -9.93 -17.04
N VAL A 96 3.61 -10.22 -16.16
CA VAL A 96 3.89 -11.60 -15.71
C VAL A 96 2.82 -12.19 -14.79
N TRP A 97 1.92 -11.36 -14.26
CA TRP A 97 0.90 -11.73 -13.26
C TRP A 97 -0.55 -11.53 -13.74
N CYS A 98 -0.81 -10.43 -14.43
CA CYS A 98 -2.16 -10.01 -14.84
C CYS A 98 -2.13 -9.45 -16.27
N PRO A 99 -1.96 -10.31 -17.30
CA PRO A 99 -1.88 -9.88 -18.70
C PRO A 99 -3.27 -9.61 -19.32
N TRP A 100 -4.19 -9.09 -18.51
CA TRP A 100 -5.61 -8.98 -18.84
C TRP A 100 -6.11 -7.55 -18.61
N ASN A 101 -6.89 -7.02 -19.54
CA ASN A 101 -7.70 -5.81 -19.31
C ASN A 101 -9.15 -6.20 -18.99
N ILE A 102 -9.90 -5.28 -18.39
CA ILE A 102 -11.36 -5.40 -18.21
C ILE A 102 -12.04 -4.10 -18.62
N GLU A 103 -13.26 -4.18 -19.16
CA GLU A 103 -14.12 -3.04 -19.44
C GLU A 103 -15.58 -3.40 -19.11
N PRO A 104 -15.99 -3.34 -17.83
CA PRO A 104 -17.19 -4.01 -17.35
C PRO A 104 -18.50 -3.44 -17.87
N ILE A 105 -18.50 -2.23 -18.45
CA ILE A 105 -19.72 -1.66 -19.05
C ILE A 105 -19.96 -2.25 -20.45
N ALA A 106 -18.92 -2.34 -21.28
CA ALA A 106 -19.06 -2.86 -22.64
C ALA A 106 -18.90 -4.38 -22.71
N HIS A 107 -18.10 -4.95 -21.82
CA HIS A 107 -17.72 -6.36 -21.76
C HIS A 107 -17.87 -6.90 -20.33
N PRO A 108 -19.11 -6.97 -19.80
CA PRO A 108 -19.36 -7.52 -18.48
C PRO A 108 -18.97 -9.01 -18.45
N TYR A 109 -18.33 -9.44 -17.36
CA TYR A 109 -17.87 -10.83 -17.15
C TYR A 109 -16.84 -11.31 -18.18
N GLN A 110 -16.05 -10.41 -18.77
CA GLN A 110 -14.98 -10.78 -19.70
C GLN A 110 -13.65 -10.08 -19.38
N VAL A 111 -12.55 -10.78 -19.65
CA VAL A 111 -11.18 -10.26 -19.71
C VAL A 111 -10.71 -10.15 -21.15
N GLN A 112 -9.92 -9.14 -21.45
CA GLN A 112 -9.27 -8.97 -22.75
C GLN A 112 -7.79 -9.33 -22.66
N CYS A 113 -7.29 -10.17 -23.58
CA CYS A 113 -5.87 -10.44 -23.71
C CYS A 113 -5.09 -9.17 -24.08
N MET A 114 -4.10 -8.76 -23.27
CA MET A 114 -3.27 -7.58 -23.56
C MET A 114 -2.34 -7.75 -24.78
N LEU A 115 -2.15 -8.98 -25.26
CA LEU A 115 -1.29 -9.27 -26.42
C LEU A 115 -2.08 -9.31 -27.73
N GLY A 116 -3.17 -10.08 -27.78
CA GLY A 116 -3.98 -10.28 -29.00
C GLY A 116 -5.26 -9.46 -29.08
N GLY A 117 -5.75 -8.91 -27.96
CA GLY A 117 -6.95 -8.08 -27.91
C GLY A 117 -8.28 -8.85 -27.92
N GLU A 118 -8.26 -10.18 -27.91
CA GLU A 118 -9.46 -11.02 -27.84
C GLU A 118 -10.09 -10.98 -26.45
N TRP A 119 -11.41 -11.17 -26.40
CA TRP A 119 -12.21 -11.20 -25.18
C TRP A 119 -12.58 -12.62 -24.78
N TYR A 120 -12.43 -12.94 -23.50
CA TYR A 120 -12.73 -14.24 -22.91
C TYR A 120 -13.56 -14.06 -21.63
N PRO A 121 -14.45 -15.00 -21.28
CA PRO A 121 -14.79 -16.16 -22.09
C PRO A 121 -15.68 -15.76 -23.29
N SER A 122 -15.92 -16.70 -24.19
CA SER A 122 -16.76 -16.48 -25.37
C SER A 122 -18.26 -16.51 -25.07
N ASN A 123 -18.67 -17.20 -23.99
CA ASN A 123 -20.06 -17.29 -23.57
C ASN A 123 -20.52 -16.00 -22.88
N ARG A 124 -21.83 -15.74 -22.94
CA ARG A 124 -22.44 -14.59 -22.26
C ARG A 124 -22.87 -14.98 -20.86
N PHE A 125 -21.88 -15.11 -19.96
CA PHE A 125 -22.10 -15.56 -18.58
C PHE A 125 -23.15 -14.72 -17.84
N ALA A 126 -23.12 -13.39 -18.02
CA ALA A 126 -24.09 -12.48 -17.40
C ALA A 126 -25.55 -12.71 -17.85
N GLU A 127 -25.75 -13.33 -19.02
CA GLU A 127 -27.06 -13.67 -19.58
C GLU A 127 -27.47 -15.13 -19.25
N GLY A 128 -26.67 -15.85 -18.44
CA GLY A 128 -26.92 -17.23 -18.05
C GLY A 128 -26.42 -18.27 -19.06
N ASP A 129 -25.70 -17.86 -20.10
CA ASP A 129 -25.05 -18.77 -21.02
C ASP A 129 -23.71 -19.23 -20.47
N LEU A 130 -23.56 -20.54 -20.26
CA LEU A 130 -22.38 -21.16 -19.65
C LEU A 130 -21.50 -21.93 -20.64
N THR A 131 -21.91 -22.08 -21.90
CA THR A 131 -21.30 -23.11 -22.78
C THR A 131 -21.03 -22.64 -24.20
N SER A 132 -21.57 -21.51 -24.63
CA SER A 132 -21.45 -21.11 -26.03
C SER A 132 -20.08 -20.52 -26.42
N GLY A 133 -19.76 -20.62 -27.71
CA GLY A 133 -18.53 -20.11 -28.31
C GLY A 133 -17.33 -21.03 -28.15
N GLU A 134 -16.17 -20.56 -28.61
CA GLU A 134 -14.94 -21.36 -28.70
C GLU A 134 -14.20 -21.52 -27.36
N PHE A 135 -14.35 -20.56 -26.44
CA PHE A 135 -13.65 -20.51 -25.15
C PHE A 135 -14.64 -20.28 -23.97
N PRO A 136 -15.63 -21.17 -23.76
CA PRO A 136 -16.63 -20.99 -22.72
C PRO A 136 -16.06 -21.20 -21.32
N ASP A 137 -16.47 -20.37 -20.36
CA ASP A 137 -16.17 -20.52 -18.92
C ASP A 137 -17.48 -20.45 -18.12
N ASP A 138 -17.72 -21.50 -17.34
CA ASP A 138 -18.91 -21.67 -16.50
C ASP A 138 -18.71 -21.18 -15.06
N GLY A 139 -17.56 -20.58 -14.76
CA GLY A 139 -17.14 -20.13 -13.43
C GLY A 139 -16.14 -21.08 -12.77
N SER A 140 -15.96 -22.29 -13.32
CA SER A 140 -14.92 -23.24 -12.92
C SER A 140 -13.67 -23.21 -13.82
N GLY A 141 -13.66 -22.35 -14.84
CA GLY A 141 -12.64 -22.25 -15.86
C GLY A 141 -12.96 -23.05 -17.14
N TYR A 142 -12.48 -22.54 -18.27
CA TYR A 142 -12.52 -23.21 -19.58
C TYR A 142 -11.51 -24.36 -19.64
N ALA A 143 -11.97 -25.58 -19.94
CA ALA A 143 -11.11 -26.74 -20.18
C ALA A 143 -10.55 -26.74 -21.62
N GLY A 144 -9.42 -26.05 -21.83
CA GLY A 144 -8.72 -25.98 -23.11
C GLY A 144 -7.80 -27.17 -23.39
N LYS A 145 -7.27 -27.23 -24.61
CA LYS A 145 -6.35 -28.30 -25.08
C LYS A 145 -5.01 -28.30 -24.33
N ASP A 146 -4.54 -27.13 -23.92
CA ASP A 146 -3.30 -26.88 -23.18
C ASP A 146 -3.53 -26.74 -21.67
N GLY A 147 -4.72 -27.12 -21.20
CA GLY A 147 -5.13 -27.10 -19.80
C GLY A 147 -6.25 -26.10 -19.53
N ARG A 148 -6.56 -25.90 -18.25
CA ARG A 148 -7.68 -25.05 -17.82
C ARG A 148 -7.31 -23.57 -17.80
N HIS A 149 -8.20 -22.69 -18.25
CA HIS A 149 -8.05 -21.23 -18.20
C HIS A 149 -9.19 -20.62 -17.36
N TYR A 150 -8.88 -19.67 -16.48
CA TYR A 150 -9.82 -19.20 -15.45
C TYR A 150 -10.26 -17.75 -15.71
N PHE A 151 -10.90 -17.49 -16.85
CA PHE A 151 -11.23 -16.13 -17.29
C PHE A 151 -12.15 -15.40 -16.31
N LEU A 152 -13.15 -16.11 -15.79
CA LEU A 152 -14.07 -15.54 -14.81
C LEU A 152 -13.41 -15.32 -13.45
N SER A 153 -12.50 -16.19 -13.02
CA SER A 153 -11.70 -15.94 -11.80
C SER A 153 -10.87 -14.66 -11.93
N GLU A 154 -10.21 -14.45 -13.08
CA GLU A 154 -9.45 -13.23 -13.36
C GLU A 154 -10.37 -12.00 -13.34
N TYR A 155 -11.48 -12.03 -14.08
CA TYR A 155 -12.43 -10.93 -14.14
C TYR A 155 -12.98 -10.57 -12.75
N THR A 156 -13.47 -11.55 -12.01
CA THR A 156 -14.11 -11.34 -10.70
C THR A 156 -13.13 -10.81 -9.65
N HIS A 157 -11.86 -11.16 -9.76
CA HIS A 157 -10.81 -10.61 -8.91
C HIS A 157 -10.49 -9.15 -9.29
N MET A 158 -10.27 -8.87 -10.58
CA MET A 158 -9.96 -7.52 -11.06
C MET A 158 -11.11 -6.53 -10.85
N VAL A 159 -12.34 -6.91 -11.18
CA VAL A 159 -13.49 -6.00 -11.12
C VAL A 159 -13.78 -5.56 -9.69
N TYR A 160 -13.53 -6.41 -8.69
CA TYR A 160 -13.73 -6.04 -7.29
C TYR A 160 -12.77 -4.92 -6.85
N GLY A 161 -11.45 -5.16 -6.99
CA GLY A 161 -10.42 -4.25 -6.53
C GLY A 161 -10.28 -2.99 -7.39
N SER A 162 -10.55 -3.08 -8.69
CA SER A 162 -10.31 -1.98 -9.63
C SER A 162 -11.57 -1.26 -10.10
N VAL A 163 -12.77 -1.79 -9.82
CA VAL A 163 -14.03 -1.17 -10.28
C VAL A 163 -15.07 -1.07 -9.17
N VAL A 164 -15.43 -2.14 -8.47
CA VAL A 164 -16.51 -2.12 -7.46
C VAL A 164 -16.16 -1.18 -6.31
N ILE A 165 -15.02 -1.40 -5.64
CA ILE A 165 -14.59 -0.55 -4.51
C ILE A 165 -14.34 0.90 -4.96
N PRO A 166 -13.61 1.16 -6.08
CA PRO A 166 -13.43 2.52 -6.57
C PRO A 166 -14.73 3.20 -7.01
N THR A 167 -15.70 2.47 -7.55
CA THR A 167 -17.04 3.00 -7.91
C THR A 167 -17.85 3.34 -6.68
N LEU A 168 -17.83 2.48 -5.67
CA LEU A 168 -18.48 2.76 -4.40
C LEU A 168 -17.90 4.02 -3.75
N ARG A 169 -16.56 4.20 -3.79
CA ARG A 169 -15.89 5.44 -3.35
C ARG A 169 -16.30 6.65 -4.21
N SER A 170 -16.26 6.53 -5.53
CA SER A 170 -16.59 7.63 -6.44
C SER A 170 -18.04 8.10 -6.31
N LEU A 171 -19.01 7.18 -6.27
CA LEU A 171 -20.43 7.50 -6.13
C LEU A 171 -20.72 8.17 -4.77
N SER A 172 -20.17 7.62 -3.69
CA SER A 172 -20.36 8.19 -2.36
C SER A 172 -19.74 9.57 -2.22
N GLN A 173 -18.51 9.78 -2.71
CA GLN A 173 -17.87 11.11 -2.67
C GLN A 173 -18.52 12.11 -3.64
N ALA A 174 -18.97 11.67 -4.82
CA ALA A 174 -19.73 12.51 -5.74
C ALA A 174 -21.03 12.99 -5.11
N TYR A 175 -21.74 12.13 -4.36
CA TYR A 175 -22.90 12.52 -3.56
C TYR A 175 -22.54 13.59 -2.52
N LEU A 176 -21.48 13.40 -1.73
CA LEU A 176 -21.08 14.39 -0.72
C LEU A 176 -20.68 15.75 -1.34
N LEU A 177 -20.03 15.75 -2.50
CA LEU A 177 -19.60 16.98 -3.17
C LEU A 177 -20.77 17.73 -3.83
N SER A 178 -21.74 17.01 -4.41
CA SER A 178 -22.81 17.60 -5.23
C SER A 178 -24.18 17.70 -4.54
N GLY A 179 -24.46 16.84 -3.56
CA GLY A 179 -25.81 16.64 -3.01
C GLY A 179 -26.77 15.88 -3.94
N ASP A 180 -26.34 15.42 -5.12
CA ASP A 180 -27.20 14.77 -6.09
C ASP A 180 -27.53 13.32 -5.69
N ALA A 181 -28.80 13.08 -5.37
CA ALA A 181 -29.32 11.80 -4.90
C ALA A 181 -29.12 10.64 -5.90
N LYS A 182 -28.88 10.91 -7.18
CA LYS A 182 -28.63 9.84 -8.16
C LYS A 182 -27.38 9.04 -7.81
N TYR A 183 -26.30 9.69 -7.36
CA TYR A 183 -25.07 9.00 -6.98
C TYR A 183 -25.29 8.19 -5.70
N ALA A 184 -26.03 8.77 -4.74
CA ALA A 184 -26.38 8.10 -3.49
C ALA A 184 -27.15 6.81 -3.73
N ARG A 185 -28.23 6.84 -4.53
CA ARG A 185 -29.03 5.65 -4.86
C ARG A 185 -28.17 4.53 -5.47
N LYS A 186 -27.32 4.88 -6.43
CA LYS A 186 -26.42 3.92 -7.10
C LYS A 186 -25.39 3.34 -6.14
N GLY A 187 -24.85 4.17 -5.25
CA GLY A 187 -23.96 3.73 -4.17
C GLY A 187 -24.65 2.76 -3.22
N CYS A 188 -25.88 3.06 -2.79
CA CYS A 188 -26.68 2.20 -1.91
C CYS A 188 -26.95 0.82 -2.52
N ILE A 189 -27.28 0.76 -3.82
CA ILE A 189 -27.51 -0.51 -4.54
C ILE A 189 -26.22 -1.34 -4.61
N LEU A 190 -25.09 -0.72 -4.96
CA LEU A 190 -23.81 -1.42 -5.02
C LEU A 190 -23.33 -1.91 -3.64
N LEU A 191 -23.55 -1.11 -2.61
CA LEU A 191 -23.23 -1.47 -1.23
C LEU A 191 -24.12 -2.62 -0.71
N ALA A 192 -25.42 -2.59 -1.03
CA ALA A 192 -26.35 -3.67 -0.71
C ALA A 192 -25.96 -4.98 -1.41
N ARG A 193 -25.58 -4.90 -2.68
CA ARG A 193 -25.03 -6.05 -3.42
C ARG A 193 -23.76 -6.58 -2.76
N LEU A 194 -22.86 -5.69 -2.35
CA LEU A 194 -21.65 -6.07 -1.61
C LEU A 194 -21.99 -6.84 -0.34
N ALA A 195 -22.92 -6.35 0.48
CA ALA A 195 -23.34 -7.06 1.69
C ALA A 195 -23.96 -8.43 1.40
N MET A 196 -24.71 -8.56 0.30
CA MET A 196 -25.30 -9.84 -0.10
C MET A 196 -24.25 -10.89 -0.50
N GLU A 197 -23.12 -10.46 -1.08
CA GLU A 197 -22.08 -11.36 -1.55
C GLU A 197 -20.88 -11.48 -0.59
N TYR A 198 -20.72 -10.56 0.35
CA TYR A 198 -19.54 -10.52 1.22
C TYR A 198 -19.41 -11.83 2.01
N PRO A 199 -18.24 -12.49 1.94
CA PRO A 199 -18.03 -13.78 2.58
C PRO A 199 -17.85 -13.61 4.10
N ASN A 200 -17.84 -14.72 4.84
CA ASN A 200 -17.62 -14.73 6.28
C ASN A 200 -17.02 -16.06 6.72
N TYR A 201 -16.40 -16.10 7.89
CA TYR A 201 -15.79 -17.29 8.45
C TYR A 201 -16.74 -18.09 9.37
N GLY A 202 -18.03 -18.03 9.08
CA GLY A 202 -19.07 -18.61 9.93
C GLY A 202 -19.48 -17.71 11.08
N TRP A 203 -20.58 -18.11 11.72
CA TRP A 203 -21.23 -17.39 12.81
C TRP A 203 -21.57 -18.37 13.93
N ASP A 204 -21.54 -17.90 15.18
CA ASP A 204 -22.07 -18.67 16.31
C ASP A 204 -23.61 -18.74 16.26
N ASP A 205 -24.25 -17.79 15.56
CA ASP A 205 -25.69 -17.80 15.31
C ASP A 205 -26.03 -18.63 14.06
N PRO A 206 -26.68 -19.79 14.20
CA PRO A 206 -26.99 -20.68 13.08
C PRO A 206 -28.04 -20.11 12.11
N ARG A 207 -28.68 -18.97 12.45
CA ARG A 207 -29.62 -18.27 11.57
C ARG A 207 -28.90 -17.41 10.52
N LEU A 208 -27.63 -17.10 10.73
CA LEU A 208 -26.83 -16.34 9.77
C LEU A 208 -26.18 -17.28 8.76
N GLU A 209 -26.20 -16.88 7.49
CA GLU A 209 -25.65 -17.69 6.41
C GLU A 209 -24.12 -17.79 6.53
N ASN A 210 -23.61 -19.02 6.66
CA ASN A 210 -22.19 -19.30 6.55
C ASN A 210 -21.74 -19.18 5.08
N ARG A 211 -20.72 -18.36 4.83
CA ARG A 211 -20.15 -18.11 3.50
C ARG A 211 -18.66 -18.41 3.43
N PHE A 212 -18.17 -19.34 4.24
CA PHE A 212 -16.75 -19.68 4.33
C PHE A 212 -16.14 -20.08 2.97
N GLU A 213 -16.83 -20.95 2.22
CA GLU A 213 -16.40 -21.40 0.89
C GLU A 213 -16.28 -20.26 -0.15
N ARG A 214 -16.85 -19.08 0.14
CA ARG A 214 -16.80 -17.89 -0.71
C ARG A 214 -15.66 -16.93 -0.35
N THR A 215 -14.92 -17.20 0.73
CA THR A 215 -13.71 -16.44 1.08
C THR A 215 -12.61 -16.70 0.05
N TYR A 216 -11.65 -15.78 -0.06
CA TYR A 216 -10.56 -15.83 -1.05
C TYR A 216 -9.82 -17.18 -1.07
N LEU A 217 -9.61 -17.78 0.11
CA LEU A 217 -8.98 -19.10 0.27
C LEU A 217 -9.94 -20.20 0.72
N GLY A 218 -11.26 -19.94 0.81
CA GLY A 218 -12.27 -20.93 1.17
C GLY A 218 -12.18 -22.22 0.36
N PRO A 219 -12.10 -22.14 -1.00
CA PRO A 219 -11.95 -23.32 -1.86
C PRO A 219 -10.67 -24.15 -1.62
N TYR A 220 -9.72 -23.62 -0.86
CA TYR A 220 -8.48 -24.30 -0.47
C TYR A 220 -8.40 -24.49 1.05
N ASN A 221 -9.55 -24.60 1.73
CA ASN A 221 -9.66 -24.78 3.18
C ASN A 221 -8.82 -23.75 3.96
N ASN A 222 -8.89 -22.49 3.52
CA ASN A 222 -8.18 -21.34 4.08
C ASN A 222 -6.64 -21.42 4.02
N GLN A 223 -6.08 -22.27 3.16
CA GLN A 223 -4.64 -22.43 2.95
C GLN A 223 -4.29 -22.06 1.50
N HIS A 224 -3.35 -21.16 1.29
CA HIS A 224 -2.95 -20.82 -0.08
C HIS A 224 -2.21 -22.01 -0.74
N PRO A 225 -2.55 -22.39 -1.99
CA PRO A 225 -2.02 -23.59 -2.63
C PRO A 225 -0.52 -23.51 -2.99
N HIS A 226 0.02 -22.29 -3.13
CA HIS A 226 1.43 -22.05 -3.45
C HIS A 226 2.23 -21.43 -2.27
N TYR A 227 1.83 -20.27 -1.75
CA TYR A 227 2.48 -19.61 -0.62
C TYR A 227 2.05 -20.20 0.74
N SER A 228 2.92 -20.98 1.40
CA SER A 228 2.62 -21.63 2.68
C SER A 228 2.27 -20.67 3.83
N TRP A 229 2.85 -19.47 3.82
CA TRP A 229 2.62 -18.43 4.83
C TRP A 229 1.29 -17.68 4.67
N LYS A 230 0.66 -17.76 3.48
CA LYS A 230 -0.53 -16.97 3.14
C LYS A 230 -1.80 -17.75 3.50
N LYS A 231 -2.62 -17.17 4.38
CA LYS A 231 -3.90 -17.70 4.85
C LYS A 231 -4.91 -16.55 4.95
N GLY A 232 -6.21 -16.86 4.95
CA GLY A 232 -7.24 -15.84 5.10
C GLY A 232 -7.64 -15.12 3.80
N GLY A 233 -8.20 -13.93 3.98
CA GLY A 233 -8.82 -13.09 2.96
C GLY A 233 -10.35 -13.12 3.02
N MET A 234 -11.00 -12.11 2.44
CA MET A 234 -12.46 -12.10 2.28
C MET A 234 -12.80 -12.19 0.81
N ILE A 235 -13.05 -11.07 0.12
CA ILE A 235 -13.22 -11.11 -1.33
C ILE A 235 -11.85 -11.12 -2.01
N THR A 236 -10.88 -10.37 -1.46
CA THR A 236 -9.46 -10.43 -1.85
C THR A 236 -8.64 -11.11 -0.78
N ASP A 237 -7.33 -11.21 -1.01
CA ASP A 237 -6.44 -11.76 0.00
C ASP A 237 -6.36 -10.91 1.27
N LEU A 238 -5.78 -11.48 2.33
CA LEU A 238 -5.66 -10.86 3.65
C LEU A 238 -5.12 -9.43 3.64
N ILE A 239 -4.21 -9.10 2.71
CA ILE A 239 -3.58 -7.78 2.64
C ILE A 239 -4.53 -6.79 1.97
N TRP A 240 -5.02 -7.09 0.76
CA TRP A 240 -5.81 -6.12 0.01
C TRP A 240 -7.19 -5.87 0.62
N GLU A 241 -7.71 -6.85 1.36
CA GLU A 241 -8.98 -6.70 2.03
C GLU A 241 -8.96 -5.55 3.06
N THR A 242 -7.80 -5.19 3.63
CA THR A 242 -7.72 -4.10 4.62
C THR A 242 -8.19 -2.77 4.04
N PHE A 243 -7.65 -2.34 2.90
CA PHE A 243 -7.97 -1.05 2.29
C PHE A 243 -9.26 -1.11 1.47
N CYS A 244 -9.70 -2.30 1.01
CA CYS A 244 -11.04 -2.50 0.47
C CYS A 244 -12.12 -2.31 1.56
N LEU A 245 -11.89 -2.87 2.75
CA LEU A 245 -12.76 -2.71 3.91
C LEU A 245 -12.80 -1.25 4.39
N GLU A 246 -11.64 -0.60 4.50
CA GLU A 246 -11.55 0.82 4.86
C GLU A 246 -12.37 1.70 3.91
N ALA A 247 -12.19 1.52 2.59
CA ALA A 247 -12.95 2.24 1.57
C ALA A 247 -14.47 1.99 1.67
N THR A 248 -14.86 0.74 1.96
CA THR A 248 -16.26 0.34 2.14
C THR A 248 -16.87 0.99 3.37
N ALA A 249 -16.14 1.06 4.49
CA ALA A 249 -16.59 1.73 5.71
C ALA A 249 -16.87 3.22 5.46
N TYR A 250 -15.96 3.93 4.78
CA TYR A 250 -16.16 5.34 4.43
C TYR A 250 -17.35 5.54 3.49
N ALA A 251 -17.54 4.65 2.51
CA ALA A 251 -18.68 4.76 1.61
C ALA A 251 -20.02 4.50 2.30
N TYR A 252 -20.09 3.52 3.21
CA TYR A 252 -21.27 3.31 4.05
C TYR A 252 -21.57 4.54 4.90
N ASP A 253 -20.54 5.15 5.52
CA ASP A 253 -20.72 6.38 6.29
C ASP A 253 -21.25 7.53 5.42
N ALA A 254 -20.67 7.75 4.25
CA ALA A 254 -21.13 8.79 3.31
C ALA A 254 -22.58 8.58 2.84
N LEU A 255 -23.02 7.33 2.71
CA LEU A 255 -24.34 6.95 2.20
C LEU A 255 -25.37 6.68 3.32
N TYR A 256 -24.98 6.81 4.59
CA TYR A 256 -25.76 6.32 5.72
C TYR A 256 -27.21 6.81 5.71
N ASP A 257 -27.41 8.12 5.49
CA ASP A 257 -28.72 8.76 5.46
C ASP A 257 -29.52 8.36 4.19
N ALA A 258 -28.82 8.05 3.09
CA ALA A 258 -29.43 7.69 1.81
C ALA A 258 -29.86 6.21 1.71
N LEU A 259 -29.54 5.38 2.70
CA LEU A 259 -29.99 3.98 2.75
C LEU A 259 -31.50 3.84 2.96
N ASP A 260 -32.18 4.92 3.37
CA ASP A 260 -33.65 4.99 3.45
C ASP A 260 -34.33 5.32 2.11
N ASP A 261 -33.58 5.49 1.00
CA ASP A 261 -34.15 5.82 -0.31
C ASP A 261 -35.19 4.75 -0.73
N PRO A 262 -36.48 5.13 -0.92
CA PRO A 262 -37.53 4.15 -1.20
C PRO A 262 -37.33 3.37 -2.49
N LYS A 263 -36.66 3.97 -3.49
CA LYS A 263 -36.39 3.31 -4.77
C LYS A 263 -35.28 2.28 -4.63
N ALA A 264 -34.20 2.59 -3.92
CA ALA A 264 -33.16 1.63 -3.56
C ALA A 264 -33.76 0.46 -2.76
N LEU A 265 -34.57 0.74 -1.74
CA LEU A 265 -35.22 -0.28 -0.90
C LEU A 265 -36.13 -1.20 -1.72
N ALA A 266 -36.98 -0.63 -2.59
CA ALA A 266 -37.83 -1.42 -3.47
C ALA A 266 -36.99 -2.31 -4.41
N PHE A 267 -35.91 -1.78 -4.96
CA PHE A 267 -35.02 -2.53 -5.84
C PHE A 267 -34.34 -3.68 -5.11
N VAL A 268 -33.68 -3.45 -3.97
CA VAL A 268 -32.95 -4.51 -3.25
C VAL A 268 -33.90 -5.58 -2.69
N LYS A 269 -35.12 -5.20 -2.29
CA LYS A 269 -36.17 -6.14 -1.91
C LYS A 269 -36.60 -7.02 -3.09
N SER A 270 -36.70 -6.45 -4.29
CA SER A 270 -36.99 -7.23 -5.51
C SER A 270 -35.89 -8.24 -5.87
N LYS A 271 -34.67 -8.04 -5.35
CA LYS A 271 -33.54 -8.97 -5.48
C LYS A 271 -33.51 -10.06 -4.41
N GLY A 272 -34.52 -10.11 -3.55
CA GLY A 272 -34.65 -11.13 -2.50
C GLY A 272 -33.89 -10.82 -1.21
N MET A 273 -33.39 -9.58 -1.04
CA MET A 273 -32.82 -9.20 0.25
C MET A 273 -33.93 -9.14 1.32
N PRO A 274 -33.70 -9.69 2.53
CA PRO A 274 -34.69 -9.74 3.60
C PRO A 274 -34.77 -8.40 4.34
N VAL A 275 -35.10 -7.32 3.61
CA VAL A 275 -35.12 -5.94 4.12
C VAL A 275 -36.43 -5.24 3.74
N SER A 276 -37.01 -4.50 4.69
CA SER A 276 -38.24 -3.72 4.47
C SER A 276 -38.10 -2.23 4.81
N SER A 277 -37.01 -1.83 5.46
CA SER A 277 -36.67 -0.44 5.80
C SER A 277 -35.17 -0.18 5.60
N GLY A 278 -34.75 1.09 5.61
CA GLY A 278 -33.32 1.40 5.61
C GLY A 278 -32.62 0.91 6.88
N ASP A 279 -33.33 0.83 8.01
CA ASP A 279 -32.82 0.20 9.23
C ASP A 279 -32.53 -1.30 9.07
N ASP A 280 -33.38 -2.02 8.34
CA ASP A 280 -33.11 -3.42 7.99
C ASP A 280 -31.88 -3.52 7.09
N LEU A 281 -31.77 -2.63 6.09
CA LEU A 281 -30.65 -2.62 5.16
C LEU A 281 -29.32 -2.28 5.85
N ARG A 282 -29.30 -1.27 6.72
CA ARG A 282 -28.15 -0.94 7.57
C ARG A 282 -27.75 -2.13 8.42
N ARG A 283 -28.69 -2.74 9.17
CA ARG A 283 -28.41 -3.94 9.97
C ARG A 283 -27.85 -5.09 9.14
N TYR A 284 -28.36 -5.30 7.93
CA TYR A 284 -27.87 -6.32 7.02
C TYR A 284 -26.43 -6.04 6.59
N ILE A 285 -26.12 -4.80 6.19
CA ILE A 285 -24.77 -4.35 5.83
C ILE A 285 -23.81 -4.47 7.02
N GLU A 286 -24.21 -3.99 8.19
CA GLU A 286 -23.42 -4.04 9.42
C GLU A 286 -23.09 -5.47 9.83
N THR A 287 -24.05 -6.38 9.70
CA THR A 287 -23.84 -7.80 10.00
C THR A 287 -22.94 -8.44 8.96
N TYR A 288 -23.32 -8.41 7.68
CA TYR A 288 -22.67 -9.23 6.66
C TYR A 288 -21.38 -8.64 6.10
N ILE A 289 -21.13 -7.33 6.23
CA ILE A 289 -19.83 -6.73 5.90
C ILE A 289 -19.02 -6.52 7.17
N PHE A 290 -19.48 -5.62 8.04
CA PHE A 290 -18.61 -5.06 9.08
C PHE A 290 -18.33 -6.04 10.21
N ARG A 291 -19.33 -6.74 10.76
CA ARG A 291 -19.09 -7.75 11.80
C ARG A 291 -18.37 -8.98 11.25
N ALA A 292 -18.65 -9.37 10.00
CA ALA A 292 -17.91 -10.44 9.33
C ALA A 292 -16.42 -10.08 9.19
N ALA A 293 -16.13 -8.84 8.78
CA ALA A 293 -14.77 -8.34 8.63
C ALA A 293 -14.07 -8.12 9.98
N MET A 294 -14.77 -7.63 11.01
CA MET A 294 -14.24 -7.55 12.38
C MET A 294 -13.78 -8.92 12.87
N ARG A 295 -14.58 -9.97 12.61
CA ARG A 295 -14.19 -11.34 12.93
C ARG A 295 -12.97 -11.80 12.13
N GLY A 296 -12.90 -11.43 10.85
CA GLY A 296 -11.72 -11.66 10.00
C GLY A 296 -10.45 -10.97 10.53
N LEU A 297 -10.57 -9.74 11.06
CA LEU A 297 -9.48 -9.01 11.71
C LEU A 297 -9.02 -9.72 13.00
N GLU A 298 -9.94 -10.06 13.91
CA GLU A 298 -9.61 -10.76 15.17
C GLU A 298 -8.87 -12.08 14.96
N LEU A 299 -9.21 -12.80 13.88
CA LEU A 299 -8.64 -14.11 13.55
C LEU A 299 -7.38 -14.01 12.68
N GLY A 300 -6.94 -12.80 12.32
CA GLY A 300 -5.76 -12.56 11.50
C GLY A 300 -5.95 -12.91 10.02
N TRP A 301 -7.20 -13.07 9.56
CA TRP A 301 -7.54 -13.37 8.16
C TRP A 301 -7.77 -12.11 7.32
N ILE A 302 -7.85 -10.94 7.95
CA ILE A 302 -7.64 -9.64 7.32
C ILE A 302 -6.42 -9.03 8.00
N HIS A 303 -5.29 -9.01 7.30
CA HIS A 303 -4.01 -8.62 7.86
C HIS A 303 -3.08 -8.14 6.74
N GLY A 304 -2.77 -6.85 6.75
CA GLY A 304 -1.83 -6.23 5.82
C GLY A 304 -0.61 -5.68 6.56
N ASN A 305 0.25 -4.96 5.84
CA ASN A 305 1.38 -4.25 6.44
C ASN A 305 0.92 -3.34 7.59
N GLU A 306 1.86 -3.06 8.50
CA GLU A 306 1.59 -2.29 9.70
C GLU A 306 1.08 -0.88 9.38
N GLY A 307 -0.12 -0.56 9.88
CA GLY A 307 -0.90 0.63 9.57
C GLY A 307 -2.18 0.31 8.78
N PHE A 308 -2.18 -0.74 7.95
CA PHE A 308 -3.33 -1.08 7.10
C PHE A 308 -4.50 -1.67 7.89
N HIS A 309 -4.27 -2.77 8.61
CA HIS A 309 -5.35 -3.48 9.30
C HIS A 309 -5.82 -2.73 10.55
N GLN A 310 -4.95 -1.90 11.15
CA GLN A 310 -5.31 -0.96 12.21
C GLN A 310 -6.20 0.16 11.70
N ALA A 311 -5.88 0.76 10.54
CA ALA A 311 -6.73 1.77 9.92
C ALA A 311 -8.10 1.19 9.55
N ALA A 312 -8.13 -0.02 8.98
CA ALA A 312 -9.38 -0.71 8.67
C ALA A 312 -10.22 -0.97 9.94
N ALA A 313 -9.60 -1.49 11.02
CA ALA A 313 -10.29 -1.72 12.29
C ALA A 313 -10.88 -0.43 12.89
N LEU A 314 -10.11 0.65 12.93
CA LEU A 314 -10.59 1.94 13.45
C LEU A 314 -11.62 2.61 12.54
N ALA A 315 -11.52 2.44 11.22
CA ALA A 315 -12.52 2.93 10.29
C ALA A 315 -13.86 2.23 10.55
N VAL A 316 -13.88 0.90 10.69
CA VAL A 316 -15.11 0.17 11.04
C VAL A 316 -15.59 0.54 12.45
N ALA A 317 -14.70 0.70 13.43
CA ALA A 317 -15.05 1.10 14.79
C ALA A 317 -15.75 2.47 14.82
N LEU A 318 -15.16 3.46 14.16
CA LEU A 318 -15.73 4.81 14.05
C LEU A 318 -17.08 4.77 13.33
N VAL A 319 -17.13 4.03 12.22
CA VAL A 319 -18.31 4.01 11.37
C VAL A 319 -19.49 3.30 12.03
N LEU A 320 -19.30 2.12 12.63
CA LEU A 320 -20.38 1.43 13.36
C LEU A 320 -20.80 2.16 14.64
N ASP A 321 -19.86 2.85 15.29
CA ASP A 321 -20.08 3.58 16.54
C ASP A 321 -20.82 2.74 17.62
N ASP A 322 -20.58 1.42 17.62
CA ASP A 322 -21.29 0.45 18.46
C ASP A 322 -20.48 0.05 19.69
N TYR A 323 -21.04 0.36 20.85
CA TYR A 323 -20.47 0.10 22.15
C TYR A 323 -21.40 -0.71 23.06
N SER A 324 -22.43 -1.32 22.48
CA SER A 324 -23.38 -2.21 23.16
C SER A 324 -22.72 -3.55 23.53
N ASP A 325 -23.50 -4.50 24.06
CA ASP A 325 -23.03 -5.86 24.38
C ASP A 325 -22.92 -6.79 23.17
N GLN A 326 -23.37 -6.36 21.98
CA GLN A 326 -23.14 -7.12 20.75
C GLN A 326 -21.62 -7.19 20.47
N ARG A 327 -21.11 -8.33 19.98
CA ARG A 327 -19.69 -8.56 19.71
C ARG A 327 -19.48 -9.25 18.34
N PRO A 328 -18.36 -8.99 17.64
CA PRO A 328 -17.38 -7.92 17.89
C PRO A 328 -17.99 -6.53 17.66
N ASN A 329 -17.55 -5.51 18.39
CA ASN A 329 -18.03 -4.11 18.28
C ASN A 329 -16.88 -3.09 18.18
N SER A 330 -17.22 -1.79 18.25
CA SER A 330 -16.24 -0.70 18.13
C SER A 330 -15.21 -0.67 19.28
N GLN A 331 -15.59 -1.08 20.50
CA GLN A 331 -14.63 -1.22 21.60
C GLN A 331 -13.60 -2.29 21.30
N ASP A 332 -14.04 -3.45 20.79
CA ASP A 332 -13.13 -4.56 20.48
C ASP A 332 -12.16 -4.17 19.36
N MET A 333 -12.63 -3.44 18.35
CA MET A 333 -11.77 -2.98 17.27
C MET A 333 -10.75 -1.92 17.69
N VAL A 334 -11.11 -1.00 18.60
CA VAL A 334 -10.14 -0.06 19.17
C VAL A 334 -9.11 -0.81 20.02
N ASN A 335 -9.56 -1.76 20.85
CA ASN A 335 -8.69 -2.61 21.65
C ASN A 335 -7.75 -3.44 20.75
N TYR A 336 -8.29 -4.05 19.70
CA TYR A 336 -7.56 -4.83 18.70
C TYR A 336 -6.47 -3.98 18.03
N ALA A 337 -6.83 -2.78 17.56
CA ALA A 337 -5.92 -1.90 16.85
C ALA A 337 -4.75 -1.43 17.72
N TYR A 338 -5.00 -1.08 18.99
CA TYR A 338 -3.96 -0.52 19.88
C TYR A 338 -3.18 -1.56 20.69
N HIS A 339 -3.87 -2.57 21.24
CA HIS A 339 -3.30 -3.50 22.24
C HIS A 339 -3.49 -4.98 21.89
N GLY A 340 -4.40 -5.32 20.97
CA GLY A 340 -4.50 -6.65 20.38
C GLY A 340 -3.46 -6.83 19.27
N SER A 341 -3.75 -7.65 18.27
CA SER A 341 -2.80 -7.95 17.19
C SER A 341 -2.34 -6.72 16.39
N GLY A 342 -3.07 -5.60 16.44
CA GLY A 342 -2.67 -4.37 15.77
C GLY A 342 -1.57 -3.56 16.45
N GLN A 343 -1.34 -3.72 17.77
CA GLN A 343 -0.20 -3.16 18.52
C GLN A 343 0.12 -1.66 18.32
N SER A 344 -0.82 -0.82 17.85
CA SER A 344 -0.54 0.57 17.43
C SER A 344 0.15 1.41 18.51
N ALA A 345 -0.15 1.14 19.79
CA ALA A 345 0.43 1.85 20.93
C ALA A 345 1.96 1.79 20.98
N PHE A 346 2.56 0.77 20.38
CA PHE A 346 4.00 0.50 20.44
C PHE A 346 4.69 0.60 19.09
N MET A 347 3.94 0.54 17.99
CA MET A 347 4.52 0.38 16.65
C MET A 347 5.48 1.50 16.29
N ILE A 348 5.07 2.77 16.35
CA ILE A 348 5.97 3.87 15.97
C ILE A 348 7.22 3.90 16.85
N ILE A 349 7.07 3.69 18.16
CA ILE A 349 8.19 3.77 19.10
C ILE A 349 9.16 2.58 18.94
N ASN A 350 8.67 1.36 18.69
CA ASN A 350 9.51 0.17 18.66
C ASN A 350 10.00 -0.21 17.25
N SER A 351 9.30 0.23 16.20
CA SER A 351 9.59 -0.16 14.81
C SER A 351 10.42 0.85 14.02
N THR A 352 10.78 1.98 14.66
CA THR A 352 11.65 3.01 14.08
C THR A 352 12.96 3.11 14.87
N HIS A 353 14.00 3.62 14.24
CA HIS A 353 15.29 3.90 14.86
C HIS A 353 15.32 5.34 15.41
N ARG A 354 16.42 5.72 16.07
CA ARG A 354 16.54 7.07 16.69
C ARG A 354 16.55 8.20 15.67
N ASP A 355 17.01 7.92 14.46
CA ASP A 355 17.03 8.82 13.31
C ASP A 355 15.74 8.78 12.48
N GLY A 356 14.75 7.98 12.88
CA GLY A 356 13.45 7.86 12.23
C GLY A 356 13.35 6.82 11.12
N GLY A 357 14.46 6.16 10.74
CA GLY A 357 14.40 5.04 9.79
C GLY A 357 13.59 3.88 10.34
N GLY A 358 12.85 3.16 9.50
CA GLY A 358 12.16 1.93 9.92
C GLY A 358 13.08 0.72 9.86
N HIS A 359 12.57 -0.45 10.25
CA HIS A 359 13.33 -1.70 10.22
C HIS A 359 13.26 -2.45 8.88
N GLU A 360 12.60 -1.88 7.86
CA GLU A 360 12.42 -2.50 6.54
C GLU A 360 13.14 -1.68 5.45
N SER A 361 12.99 -2.06 4.18
CA SER A 361 13.59 -1.33 3.05
C SER A 361 13.17 0.14 3.01
N ALA A 362 13.93 0.97 2.29
CA ALA A 362 13.64 2.39 2.16
C ALA A 362 12.20 2.63 1.67
N GLY A 363 11.73 1.82 0.70
CA GLY A 363 10.36 1.85 0.19
C GLY A 363 9.31 1.47 1.23
N TYR A 364 9.49 0.32 1.90
CA TYR A 364 8.51 -0.19 2.87
C TYR A 364 8.47 0.63 4.16
N ASN A 365 9.52 1.38 4.48
CA ASN A 365 9.51 2.30 5.62
C ASN A 365 8.51 3.46 5.46
N THR A 366 8.12 3.81 4.22
CA THR A 366 7.08 4.81 3.98
C THR A 366 5.71 4.37 4.51
N ILE A 367 5.44 3.07 4.56
CA ILE A 367 4.17 2.49 5.03
C ILE A 367 3.92 2.80 6.51
N LYS A 368 4.96 3.08 7.32
CA LYS A 368 4.76 3.50 8.71
C LYS A 368 3.94 4.81 8.83
N LEU A 369 3.83 5.59 7.75
CA LEU A 369 3.00 6.79 7.69
C LEU A 369 1.52 6.48 7.46
N ASP A 370 1.15 5.23 7.16
CA ASP A 370 -0.26 4.81 7.18
C ASP A 370 -0.87 4.93 8.59
N PHE A 371 -0.04 4.92 9.64
CA PHE A 371 -0.47 5.26 10.99
C PHE A 371 -0.99 6.70 11.13
N ILE A 372 -0.76 7.61 10.17
CA ILE A 372 -1.44 8.90 10.12
C ILE A 372 -2.96 8.70 10.09
N ARG A 373 -3.45 7.73 9.29
CA ARG A 373 -4.88 7.39 9.23
C ARG A 373 -5.36 6.84 10.57
N VAL A 374 -4.60 5.92 11.17
CA VAL A 374 -4.90 5.34 12.49
C VAL A 374 -5.04 6.46 13.54
N ASN A 375 -4.08 7.39 13.57
CA ASN A 375 -4.07 8.50 14.53
C ASN A 375 -5.26 9.45 14.34
N ARG A 376 -5.56 9.81 13.08
CA ARG A 376 -6.72 10.67 12.75
C ARG A 376 -8.06 10.00 13.08
N LEU A 377 -8.19 8.70 12.80
CA LEU A 377 -9.40 7.93 13.13
C LEU A 377 -9.59 7.82 14.65
N MET A 378 -8.51 7.57 15.39
CA MET A 378 -8.58 7.53 16.85
C MET A 378 -8.95 8.90 17.45
N ALA A 379 -8.40 10.00 16.91
CA ALA A 379 -8.77 11.34 17.33
C ALA A 379 -10.27 11.62 17.13
N GLU A 380 -10.85 11.19 16.00
CA GLU A 380 -12.28 11.33 15.73
C GLU A 380 -13.12 10.44 16.68
N ILE A 381 -12.69 9.21 16.94
CA ILE A 381 -13.33 8.32 17.93
C ILE A 381 -13.35 8.99 19.32
N ARG A 382 -12.23 9.58 19.77
CA ARG A 382 -12.16 10.30 21.05
C ARG A 382 -13.03 11.56 21.06
N ARG A 383 -13.08 12.31 19.96
CA ARG A 383 -13.95 13.49 19.85
C ARG A 383 -15.41 13.14 20.10
N ARG A 384 -15.84 11.94 19.66
CA ARG A 384 -17.20 11.43 19.89
C ARG A 384 -17.38 10.79 21.27
N HIS A 385 -16.33 10.16 21.81
CA HIS A 385 -16.34 9.44 23.08
C HIS A 385 -15.22 9.89 24.03
N PRO A 386 -15.24 11.15 24.51
CA PRO A 386 -14.09 11.79 25.16
C PRO A 386 -13.63 11.11 26.45
N ASN A 387 -14.55 10.46 27.17
CA ASN A 387 -14.24 9.81 28.46
C ASN A 387 -14.00 8.31 28.35
N ARG A 388 -14.05 7.74 27.13
CA ARG A 388 -14.02 6.27 26.95
C ARG A 388 -12.61 5.72 26.74
N PHE A 389 -11.74 6.51 26.11
CA PHE A 389 -10.41 6.08 25.71
C PHE A 389 -9.37 7.04 26.31
N ALA A 390 -8.78 6.64 27.43
CA ALA A 390 -7.77 7.43 28.12
C ALA A 390 -6.48 7.54 27.28
N ASP A 391 -5.86 8.72 27.29
CA ASP A 391 -4.69 9.04 26.46
C ASP A 391 -3.44 8.23 26.83
N ASP A 392 -3.32 7.80 28.09
CA ASP A 392 -2.21 6.96 28.56
C ASP A 392 -2.26 5.54 27.96
N ARG A 393 -3.47 4.99 27.85
CA ARG A 393 -3.72 3.68 27.26
C ARG A 393 -3.76 3.76 25.74
N TYR A 394 -4.31 4.82 25.16
CA TYR A 394 -4.38 5.01 23.73
C TYR A 394 -3.58 6.29 23.40
N PRO A 395 -2.26 6.23 23.21
CA PRO A 395 -1.49 7.45 22.94
C PRO A 395 -1.81 8.06 21.57
N ASP A 396 -1.58 9.37 21.42
CA ASP A 396 -1.36 9.99 20.10
C ASP A 396 -0.06 9.42 19.55
N LEU A 397 -0.16 8.72 18.42
CA LEU A 397 0.95 7.98 17.84
C LEU A 397 2.08 8.91 17.34
N PHE A 398 1.75 10.18 17.06
CA PHE A 398 2.66 11.18 16.53
C PHE A 398 3.13 12.21 17.57
N ASP A 399 2.69 12.09 18.83
CA ASP A 399 3.13 12.94 19.94
C ASP A 399 4.42 12.43 20.60
N ASN A 400 5.44 12.16 19.80
CA ASN A 400 6.75 11.75 20.32
C ASN A 400 7.89 12.13 19.34
N PRO A 401 9.13 12.27 19.82
CA PRO A 401 10.26 12.67 18.98
C PRO A 401 10.57 11.71 17.83
N LYS A 402 10.33 10.40 18.00
CA LYS A 402 10.61 9.41 16.95
C LYS A 402 9.63 9.54 15.78
N ALA A 403 8.37 9.87 16.06
CA ALA A 403 7.38 10.14 15.02
C ALA A 403 7.77 11.33 14.15
N LYS A 404 8.28 12.43 14.75
CA LYS A 404 8.84 13.55 13.98
C LYS A 404 10.06 13.10 13.16
N ALA A 405 10.94 12.29 13.78
CA ALA A 405 12.15 11.81 13.14
C ALA A 405 11.86 10.98 11.87
N ILE A 406 10.73 10.28 11.76
CA ILE A 406 10.35 9.57 10.51
C ILE A 406 10.36 10.55 9.32
N PHE A 407 9.77 11.74 9.47
CA PHE A 407 9.76 12.73 8.39
C PHE A 407 11.15 13.31 8.12
N ASP A 408 11.93 13.55 9.18
CA ASP A 408 13.31 14.02 9.07
C ASP A 408 14.19 12.99 8.32
N HIS A 409 14.04 11.70 8.62
CA HIS A 409 14.74 10.59 7.95
C HIS A 409 14.54 10.62 6.44
N HIS A 410 13.30 10.78 5.98
CA HIS A 410 12.99 10.77 4.55
C HIS A 410 13.44 12.04 3.83
N ILE A 411 13.69 13.13 4.57
CA ILE A 411 14.44 14.27 4.05
C ILE A 411 15.92 13.91 3.97
N ASP A 412 16.51 13.40 5.04
CA ASP A 412 17.96 13.23 5.19
C ASP A 412 18.53 12.06 4.39
N MET A 413 17.74 11.05 4.04
CA MET A 413 18.16 9.93 3.19
C MET A 413 18.39 10.34 1.72
N MET A 414 17.77 11.43 1.26
CA MET A 414 17.84 11.84 -0.15
C MET A 414 19.27 12.18 -0.59
N VAL A 415 19.79 11.52 -1.62
CA VAL A 415 21.13 11.71 -2.20
C VAL A 415 21.07 12.67 -3.40
N ASP A 416 21.98 13.65 -3.48
CA ASP A 416 21.98 14.71 -4.51
C ASP A 416 20.61 15.44 -4.56
N GLY A 417 19.80 15.34 -3.50
CA GLY A 417 18.40 15.77 -3.51
C GLY A 417 17.61 15.24 -4.72
N ARG A 418 17.88 14.03 -5.20
CA ARG A 418 17.29 13.45 -6.41
C ARG A 418 17.00 11.95 -6.27
N PHE A 419 17.85 11.25 -5.53
CA PHE A 419 17.85 9.80 -5.41
C PHE A 419 17.57 9.37 -3.98
N ILE A 420 17.08 8.14 -3.84
CA ILE A 420 17.11 7.39 -2.59
C ILE A 420 18.19 6.34 -2.70
N VAL A 421 18.60 5.77 -1.56
CA VAL A 421 19.47 4.60 -1.55
C VAL A 421 18.59 3.34 -1.71
N PRO A 422 18.81 2.50 -2.74
CA PRO A 422 17.96 1.33 -3.02
C PRO A 422 18.31 0.13 -2.12
N VAL A 423 18.21 0.30 -0.79
CA VAL A 423 18.49 -0.77 0.19
C VAL A 423 17.25 -1.67 0.35
N GLY A 424 17.44 -2.99 0.28
CA GLY A 424 16.36 -3.99 0.35
C GLY A 424 15.42 -3.92 -0.85
N ASP A 425 14.16 -4.33 -0.68
CA ASP A 425 13.15 -4.23 -1.76
C ASP A 425 12.80 -2.74 -2.02
N ALA A 426 13.66 -2.03 -2.76
CA ALA A 426 13.57 -0.61 -3.10
C ALA A 426 14.33 -0.30 -4.39
N GLY A 427 13.91 0.75 -5.12
CA GLY A 427 14.49 1.04 -6.43
C GLY A 427 14.04 0.07 -7.51
N ASN A 428 14.56 0.24 -8.73
CA ASN A 428 14.38 -0.68 -9.86
C ASN A 428 15.51 -0.46 -10.85
N LEU A 429 16.03 -1.54 -11.43
CA LEU A 429 16.99 -1.45 -12.53
C LEU A 429 16.40 -0.64 -13.71
N ALA A 430 17.04 0.47 -14.04
CA ALA A 430 16.68 1.30 -15.19
C ALA A 430 17.91 1.60 -16.06
N PRO A 431 17.74 1.87 -17.37
CA PRO A 431 18.83 2.39 -18.18
C PRO A 431 19.41 3.67 -17.53
N PRO A 432 20.74 3.84 -17.46
CA PRO A 432 21.34 5.02 -16.87
C PRO A 432 20.78 6.29 -17.49
N SER A 433 20.14 7.12 -16.66
CA SER A 433 19.48 8.34 -17.11
C SER A 433 19.85 9.51 -16.20
N ARG A 434 19.89 10.72 -16.76
CA ARG A 434 20.20 11.91 -15.98
C ARG A 434 18.92 12.49 -15.38
N HIS A 435 18.83 12.50 -14.06
CA HIS A 435 17.70 13.03 -13.31
C HIS A 435 17.86 14.54 -13.08
N ALA A 436 17.04 15.33 -13.77
CA ALA A 436 17.09 16.79 -13.67
C ALA A 436 16.19 17.37 -12.57
N LYS A 437 15.27 16.58 -12.01
CA LYS A 437 14.25 17.07 -11.08
C LYS A 437 14.65 16.80 -9.64
N PRO A 438 14.96 17.83 -8.83
CA PRO A 438 15.24 17.63 -7.42
C PRO A 438 13.97 17.22 -6.65
N MET A 439 14.18 16.56 -5.52
CA MET A 439 13.20 16.10 -4.56
C MET A 439 13.78 16.34 -3.16
N HIS A 440 12.98 16.95 -2.29
CA HIS A 440 13.43 17.33 -0.94
C HIS A 440 13.20 16.22 0.11
N SER A 441 12.24 15.34 -0.14
CA SER A 441 11.88 14.21 0.72
C SER A 441 11.40 13.05 -0.15
N PHE A 442 11.66 11.82 0.27
CA PHE A 442 11.10 10.63 -0.37
C PHE A 442 9.58 10.52 -0.19
N LEU A 443 9.02 11.26 0.79
CA LEU A 443 7.59 11.32 1.04
C LEU A 443 6.89 12.33 0.13
N GLY A 444 5.61 12.10 -0.13
CA GLY A 444 4.75 12.98 -0.90
C GLY A 444 3.88 13.85 0.00
N SER A 445 2.57 13.62 -0.05
CA SER A 445 1.55 14.36 0.70
C SER A 445 1.66 14.18 2.21
N GLU A 446 2.34 13.14 2.69
CA GLU A 446 2.55 12.87 4.11
C GLU A 446 3.31 14.02 4.80
N ASN A 447 4.16 14.75 4.07
CA ASN A 447 4.83 15.94 4.60
C ASN A 447 3.84 17.06 4.98
N LEU A 448 2.65 17.12 4.38
CA LEU A 448 1.61 18.09 4.76
C LEU A 448 1.14 17.86 6.20
N TYR A 449 0.99 16.59 6.58
CA TYR A 449 0.67 16.21 7.96
C TYR A 449 1.80 16.62 8.91
N ALA A 450 3.05 16.40 8.53
CA ALA A 450 4.22 16.80 9.32
C ALA A 450 4.28 18.31 9.57
N VAL A 451 4.00 19.12 8.54
CA VAL A 451 3.92 20.59 8.67
C VAL A 451 2.83 20.98 9.67
N GLN A 452 1.63 20.41 9.55
CA GLN A 452 0.53 20.68 10.47
C GLN A 452 0.88 20.29 11.91
N ARG A 453 1.57 19.16 12.10
CA ARG A 453 1.88 18.61 13.42
C ARG A 453 3.05 19.29 14.12
N TYR A 454 4.11 19.62 13.38
CA TYR A 454 5.41 20.02 13.95
C TYR A 454 5.85 21.44 13.60
N SER A 455 5.21 22.08 12.61
CA SER A 455 5.58 23.43 12.15
C SER A 455 7.07 23.61 11.83
N ASP A 456 7.72 22.57 11.31
CA ASP A 456 9.15 22.56 10.98
C ASP A 456 9.38 23.16 9.56
N PRO A 457 10.27 24.16 9.40
CA PRO A 457 10.62 24.72 8.10
C PRO A 457 11.17 23.70 7.08
N ARG A 458 11.85 22.64 7.54
CA ARG A 458 12.33 21.56 6.65
C ARG A 458 11.19 20.71 6.12
N HIS A 459 10.16 20.45 6.94
CA HIS A 459 8.94 19.77 6.47
C HIS A 459 8.18 20.62 5.47
N ALA A 460 8.15 21.95 5.67
CA ALA A 460 7.55 22.87 4.69
C ALA A 460 8.31 22.84 3.35
N ARG A 461 9.65 22.79 3.38
CA ARG A 461 10.47 22.60 2.17
C ARG A 461 10.23 21.24 1.50
N ALA A 462 10.05 20.18 2.28
CA ALA A 462 9.73 18.85 1.78
C ALA A 462 8.41 18.80 0.99
N CYS A 463 7.48 19.71 1.28
CA CYS A 463 6.24 19.87 0.52
C CYS A 463 6.40 20.57 -0.83
N THR A 464 7.59 20.97 -1.26
CA THR A 464 7.79 21.75 -2.50
C THR A 464 8.32 20.92 -3.65
N GLN A 465 7.80 21.19 -4.84
CA GLN A 465 8.29 20.68 -6.13
C GLN A 465 9.32 21.65 -6.72
N PRO A 466 10.14 21.22 -7.71
CA PRO A 466 11.16 22.07 -8.34
C PRO A 466 10.62 23.37 -8.94
N ASN A 467 9.38 23.37 -9.43
CA ASN A 467 8.71 24.54 -9.99
C ASN A 467 8.09 25.46 -8.93
N GLY A 468 8.33 25.20 -7.64
CA GLY A 468 7.77 25.94 -6.51
C GLY A 468 6.31 25.58 -6.17
N SER A 469 5.67 24.67 -6.91
CA SER A 469 4.34 24.17 -6.54
C SER A 469 4.41 23.33 -5.27
N LEU A 470 3.33 23.33 -4.50
CA LEU A 470 3.22 22.57 -3.27
C LEU A 470 2.67 21.16 -3.55
N ALA A 471 2.94 20.22 -2.65
CA ALA A 471 2.41 18.87 -2.68
C ALA A 471 0.87 18.89 -2.73
N VAL A 472 0.31 17.90 -3.45
CA VAL A 472 -1.13 17.70 -3.57
C VAL A 472 -1.71 17.39 -2.19
N GLY A 473 -2.79 18.08 -1.82
CA GLY A 473 -3.50 17.87 -0.57
C GLY A 473 -4.42 16.64 -0.58
N GLU A 474 -4.88 16.28 0.61
CA GLU A 474 -5.96 15.30 0.79
C GLU A 474 -7.31 16.03 0.70
N LEU A 475 -8.21 15.57 -0.17
CA LEU A 475 -9.44 16.30 -0.50
C LEU A 475 -10.26 16.70 0.72
N TRP A 476 -10.37 15.80 1.70
CA TRP A 476 -11.24 15.93 2.87
C TRP A 476 -10.53 16.51 4.10
N GLU A 477 -9.27 16.92 3.98
CA GLU A 477 -8.47 17.48 5.08
C GLU A 477 -8.19 18.97 4.87
N PRO A 478 -7.99 19.76 5.95
CA PRO A 478 -7.52 21.13 5.83
C PRO A 478 -6.17 21.19 5.12
N TYR A 479 -6.03 22.09 4.14
CA TYR A 479 -4.78 22.26 3.39
C TYR A 479 -3.91 23.37 3.99
N PRO A 480 -2.69 23.07 4.50
CA PRO A 480 -1.89 24.00 5.30
C PRO A 480 -1.06 25.00 4.45
N GLU A 481 -1.61 25.54 3.37
CA GLU A 481 -0.86 26.38 2.43
C GLU A 481 -0.21 27.61 3.09
N GLU A 482 -0.98 28.36 3.88
CA GLU A 482 -0.48 29.59 4.54
C GLU A 482 0.64 29.27 5.53
N GLN A 483 0.48 28.19 6.29
CA GLN A 483 1.49 27.68 7.21
C GLN A 483 2.77 27.29 6.46
N ILE A 484 2.65 26.55 5.34
CA ILE A 484 3.79 26.17 4.50
C ILE A 484 4.51 27.43 4.00
N ARG A 485 3.78 28.38 3.42
CA ARG A 485 4.39 29.62 2.87
C ARG A 485 5.08 30.44 3.94
N GLY A 486 4.49 30.57 5.13
CA GLY A 486 5.11 31.25 6.27
C GLY A 486 6.40 30.56 6.75
N LEU A 487 6.42 29.22 6.77
CA LEU A 487 7.61 28.45 7.13
C LEU A 487 8.71 28.48 6.07
N LEU A 488 8.35 28.52 4.79
CA LEU A 488 9.30 28.63 3.67
C LEU A 488 10.06 29.96 3.64
N ALA A 489 9.51 31.02 4.24
CA ALA A 489 10.18 32.31 4.36
C ALA A 489 11.35 32.28 5.37
N LYS A 490 11.42 31.25 6.21
CA LYS A 490 12.46 31.11 7.23
C LYS A 490 13.74 30.51 6.64
N PRO A 491 14.94 31.00 7.00
CA PRO A 491 16.22 30.45 6.53
C PRO A 491 16.40 28.95 6.79
N GLU A 492 15.82 28.44 7.87
CA GLU A 492 15.86 27.03 8.28
C GLU A 492 15.13 26.10 7.30
N SER A 493 14.32 26.65 6.37
CA SER A 493 13.71 25.87 5.28
C SER A 493 14.71 25.46 4.20
N ARG A 494 15.94 25.96 4.24
CA ARG A 494 16.99 25.56 3.30
C ARG A 494 17.57 24.20 3.72
N ILE A 495 17.37 23.19 2.87
CA ILE A 495 17.98 21.86 3.05
C ILE A 495 19.34 21.84 2.37
N VAL A 496 20.40 21.69 3.18
CA VAL A 496 21.78 21.52 2.70
C VAL A 496 22.11 20.02 2.71
N ARG A 497 22.71 19.51 1.63
CA ARG A 497 23.19 18.12 1.58
C ARG A 497 24.69 18.11 1.76
N ASN A 498 25.12 17.60 2.91
CA ASN A 498 26.50 17.29 3.21
C ASN A 498 26.62 15.79 3.47
N SER A 499 27.85 15.30 3.62
CA SER A 499 28.05 13.97 4.20
C SER A 499 27.27 13.84 5.52
N ARG A 500 26.57 12.72 5.69
CA ARG A 500 25.68 12.48 6.84
C ARG A 500 25.55 11.00 7.18
N LEU A 501 25.22 10.74 8.43
CA LEU A 501 25.07 9.40 8.98
C LEU A 501 23.66 9.22 9.54
N LEU A 502 22.93 8.26 8.99
CA LEU A 502 21.67 7.73 9.50
C LEU A 502 21.98 6.40 10.19
N ASP A 503 22.73 6.51 11.30
CA ASP A 503 23.37 5.38 11.96
C ASP A 503 22.37 4.39 12.56
N GLY A 504 21.21 4.89 13.00
CA GLY A 504 20.14 4.05 13.52
C GLY A 504 19.60 3.11 12.44
N TYR A 505 19.36 3.63 11.23
CA TYR A 505 18.97 2.83 10.08
C TYR A 505 20.13 1.99 9.51
N GLY A 506 21.37 2.42 9.74
CA GLY A 506 22.58 1.78 9.24
C GLY A 506 22.97 2.27 7.85
N LEU A 507 22.89 3.58 7.61
CA LEU A 507 23.20 4.17 6.31
C LEU A 507 24.12 5.38 6.46
N GLY A 508 25.27 5.34 5.78
CA GLY A 508 26.14 6.51 5.65
C GLY A 508 26.19 7.01 4.21
N ILE A 509 26.12 8.33 4.05
CA ILE A 509 26.15 9.01 2.75
C ILE A 509 27.32 10.00 2.78
N LEU A 510 28.28 9.80 1.89
CA LEU A 510 29.34 10.75 1.60
C LEU A 510 28.89 11.58 0.40
N GLU A 511 28.84 12.90 0.53
CA GLU A 511 28.35 13.80 -0.52
C GLU A 511 29.21 15.07 -0.60
N SER A 512 29.55 15.45 -1.82
CA SER A 512 30.32 16.67 -2.13
C SER A 512 29.83 17.34 -3.41
N GLY A 513 30.20 18.61 -3.55
CA GLY A 513 29.96 19.42 -4.74
C GLY A 513 28.73 20.32 -4.65
N GLU A 514 28.81 21.41 -5.41
CA GLU A 514 27.70 22.32 -5.61
C GLU A 514 26.65 21.74 -6.56
N GLU A 515 25.50 22.40 -6.64
CA GLU A 515 24.44 22.03 -7.58
C GLU A 515 24.97 21.91 -9.02
N GLY A 516 24.63 20.82 -9.71
CA GLY A 516 25.10 20.50 -11.06
C GLY A 516 26.44 19.74 -11.12
N GLN A 517 27.26 19.79 -10.07
CA GLN A 517 28.53 19.05 -9.97
C GLN A 517 28.53 17.98 -8.88
N ARG A 518 27.41 17.75 -8.21
CA ARG A 518 27.31 16.81 -7.09
C ARG A 518 27.78 15.39 -7.41
N ARG A 519 28.42 14.81 -6.41
CA ARG A 519 28.85 13.41 -6.34
C ARG A 519 28.54 12.89 -4.95
N ALA A 520 28.10 11.65 -4.89
CA ALA A 520 27.79 10.99 -3.64
C ALA A 520 28.02 9.50 -3.74
N VAL A 521 28.47 8.90 -2.64
CA VAL A 521 28.55 7.46 -2.47
C VAL A 521 27.87 7.11 -1.15
N SER A 522 27.07 6.05 -1.15
CA SER A 522 26.42 5.56 0.07
C SER A 522 26.90 4.16 0.39
N LEU A 523 27.11 3.89 1.68
CA LEU A 523 27.35 2.55 2.22
C LEU A 523 26.20 2.19 3.16
N SER A 524 25.45 1.16 2.80
CA SER A 524 24.42 0.57 3.65
C SER A 524 25.01 -0.54 4.50
N TYR A 525 24.98 -0.38 5.81
CA TYR A 525 25.23 -1.40 6.81
C TYR A 525 23.95 -1.69 7.62
N ALA A 526 22.80 -1.50 6.98
CA ALA A 526 21.49 -1.66 7.58
C ALA A 526 21.23 -3.12 7.97
N ASN A 527 20.59 -3.31 9.11
CA ASN A 527 20.14 -4.62 9.58
C ASN A 527 18.61 -4.72 9.45
N LEU A 528 18.17 -4.86 8.21
CA LEU A 528 16.75 -4.87 7.84
C LEU A 528 16.06 -6.19 8.24
N ARG A 529 14.73 -6.15 8.36
CA ARG A 529 13.84 -7.31 8.51
C ARG A 529 12.74 -7.28 7.46
N GLY A 530 12.21 -8.45 7.10
CA GLY A 530 11.11 -8.57 6.15
C GLY A 530 11.57 -8.33 4.71
N HIS A 531 11.28 -7.13 4.18
CA HIS A 531 11.64 -6.69 2.82
C HIS A 531 13.14 -6.39 2.63
N MET A 532 13.99 -7.19 3.28
CA MET A 532 15.45 -7.17 3.21
C MET A 532 15.96 -8.00 2.03
N GLN A 533 17.13 -7.65 1.52
CA GLN A 533 17.88 -8.46 0.57
C GLN A 533 19.20 -8.95 1.23
N GLN A 534 20.04 -9.67 0.49
CA GLN A 534 21.37 -10.10 0.97
C GLN A 534 22.45 -9.13 0.52
N ASP A 535 22.18 -7.85 0.79
CA ASP A 535 22.90 -6.66 0.33
C ASP A 535 23.73 -6.03 1.47
N GLU A 536 24.29 -6.82 2.38
CA GLU A 536 25.05 -6.27 3.51
C GLU A 536 26.32 -5.55 3.07
N LEU A 537 26.56 -4.33 3.59
CA LEU A 537 27.64 -3.46 3.13
C LEU A 537 27.49 -3.02 1.66
N PHE A 538 26.25 -2.96 1.15
CA PHE A 538 25.92 -2.50 -0.19
C PHE A 538 26.38 -1.06 -0.48
N LEU A 539 26.90 -0.87 -1.69
CA LEU A 539 27.44 0.40 -2.19
C LEU A 539 26.64 0.91 -3.38
N SER A 540 26.28 2.19 -3.35
CA SER A 540 25.76 2.93 -4.50
C SER A 540 26.56 4.19 -4.75
N PHE A 541 26.64 4.59 -6.01
CA PHE A 541 27.41 5.76 -6.44
C PHE A 541 26.64 6.60 -7.43
N TRP A 542 26.54 7.90 -7.15
CA TRP A 542 25.93 8.90 -8.01
C TRP A 542 26.90 10.00 -8.34
N ALA A 543 26.87 10.45 -9.58
CA ALA A 543 27.50 11.72 -9.93
C ALA A 543 26.82 12.38 -11.11
N ARG A 544 26.84 13.72 -11.10
CA ARG A 544 26.31 14.55 -12.19
C ARG A 544 24.82 14.24 -12.45
N GLY A 545 24.05 13.90 -11.42
CA GLY A 545 22.64 13.52 -11.55
C GLY A 545 22.39 12.20 -12.26
N VAL A 546 23.35 11.29 -12.29
CA VAL A 546 23.23 9.93 -12.81
C VAL A 546 23.60 8.94 -11.70
N GLU A 547 22.83 7.86 -11.58
CA GLU A 547 23.19 6.69 -10.78
C GLU A 547 24.17 5.84 -11.60
N LEU A 548 25.42 5.81 -11.15
CA LEU A 548 26.54 5.16 -11.84
C LEU A 548 26.74 3.73 -11.39
N LEU A 549 26.38 3.43 -10.14
CA LEU A 549 26.38 2.10 -9.55
C LEU A 549 25.01 1.88 -8.90
N ASP A 550 24.11 1.28 -9.68
CA ASP A 550 22.71 0.99 -9.33
C ASP A 550 22.56 -0.42 -8.74
N ASP A 551 21.37 -0.75 -8.23
CA ASP A 551 20.96 -2.09 -7.82
C ASP A 551 19.87 -2.64 -8.76
N ILE A 552 19.65 -3.95 -8.73
CA ILE A 552 18.50 -4.55 -9.40
C ILE A 552 17.17 -4.08 -8.78
N GLY A 553 17.18 -3.79 -7.47
CA GLY A 553 16.13 -3.16 -6.71
C GLY A 553 14.94 -4.06 -6.37
N TYR A 554 13.72 -3.57 -6.54
CA TYR A 554 12.51 -4.28 -6.15
C TYR A 554 12.36 -5.60 -6.95
N PRO A 555 12.00 -6.73 -6.29
CA PRO A 555 11.88 -8.01 -6.97
C PRO A 555 10.95 -7.95 -8.19
N ARG A 556 11.44 -8.39 -9.34
CA ARG A 556 10.62 -8.39 -10.57
C ARG A 556 9.44 -9.37 -10.45
N THR A 557 9.66 -10.46 -9.71
CA THR A 557 8.65 -11.44 -9.31
C THR A 557 8.91 -11.91 -7.89
N TRP A 558 7.87 -12.40 -7.21
CA TRP A 558 8.02 -13.02 -5.89
C TRP A 558 8.43 -14.50 -5.96
N ASP A 559 8.43 -15.10 -7.17
CA ASP A 559 8.73 -16.53 -7.36
C ASP A 559 10.23 -16.84 -7.32
N HIS A 560 11.05 -15.88 -7.75
CA HIS A 560 12.50 -16.01 -7.83
C HIS A 560 13.25 -15.07 -6.88
N ARG A 561 12.52 -14.39 -6.00
CA ARG A 561 13.07 -13.41 -5.07
C ARG A 561 14.26 -13.97 -4.28
N GLY A 562 14.08 -15.12 -3.64
CA GLY A 562 15.14 -15.69 -2.78
C GLY A 562 16.33 -16.24 -3.56
N GLN A 563 16.08 -16.76 -4.77
CA GLN A 563 17.11 -17.40 -5.59
C GLN A 563 17.97 -16.37 -6.34
N PHE A 564 17.36 -15.27 -6.77
CA PHE A 564 18.00 -14.26 -7.61
C PHE A 564 17.86 -12.84 -7.04
N ASP A 565 16.65 -12.28 -6.95
CA ASP A 565 16.50 -10.83 -6.70
C ASP A 565 17.04 -10.36 -5.34
N ALA A 566 17.08 -11.24 -4.33
CA ALA A 566 17.57 -10.94 -2.99
C ALA A 566 18.92 -11.62 -2.68
N ASN A 567 19.55 -12.24 -3.68
CA ASN A 567 20.80 -12.99 -3.53
C ASN A 567 22.00 -12.03 -3.54
N SER A 568 22.97 -12.21 -2.64
CA SER A 568 24.17 -11.36 -2.54
C SER A 568 24.95 -11.22 -3.83
N LEU A 569 24.92 -12.22 -4.71
CA LEU A 569 25.55 -12.18 -6.05
C LEU A 569 24.90 -11.20 -7.03
N ALA A 570 23.71 -10.67 -6.71
CA ALA A 570 23.01 -9.69 -7.54
C ALA A 570 23.25 -8.24 -7.09
N HIS A 571 24.01 -8.02 -6.01
CA HIS A 571 24.18 -6.73 -5.35
C HIS A 571 25.64 -6.29 -5.35
N ASN A 572 25.87 -4.99 -5.17
CA ASN A 572 27.21 -4.42 -5.07
C ASN A 572 27.85 -4.72 -3.69
N THR A 573 28.08 -5.99 -3.38
CA THR A 573 28.69 -6.49 -2.12
C THR A 573 29.49 -7.78 -2.36
N VAL A 574 30.10 -8.35 -1.32
CA VAL A 574 30.93 -9.57 -1.41
C VAL A 574 30.18 -10.81 -0.91
N THR A 575 30.15 -11.86 -1.73
CA THR A 575 29.66 -13.19 -1.34
C THR A 575 30.84 -14.06 -0.91
N VAL A 576 30.68 -14.87 0.15
CA VAL A 576 31.71 -15.79 0.64
C VAL A 576 31.30 -17.22 0.36
N ASP A 577 32.17 -17.98 -0.29
CA ASP A 577 31.97 -19.38 -0.70
C ASP A 577 30.63 -19.61 -1.41
N GLU A 578 30.25 -18.70 -2.32
CA GLU A 578 28.96 -18.72 -3.06
C GLU A 578 27.73 -18.91 -2.14
N THR A 579 27.84 -18.47 -0.88
CA THR A 579 26.86 -18.75 0.16
C THR A 579 26.03 -17.51 0.47
N GLN A 580 24.72 -17.71 0.52
CA GLN A 580 23.77 -16.69 0.94
C GLN A 580 23.87 -16.39 2.43
N SER A 581 23.77 -15.09 2.79
CA SER A 581 23.76 -14.66 4.19
C SER A 581 22.48 -15.09 4.93
N ASN A 582 22.54 -15.13 6.26
CA ASN A 582 21.40 -15.54 7.09
C ASN A 582 20.23 -14.55 6.96
N THR A 583 18.98 -14.99 7.05
CA THR A 583 17.82 -14.11 7.16
C THR A 583 17.63 -13.50 8.54
N THR A 584 18.20 -14.10 9.59
CA THR A 584 18.22 -13.55 10.96
C THR A 584 19.58 -12.92 11.23
N LYS A 585 19.76 -11.70 10.72
CA LYS A 585 21.00 -10.94 10.82
C LYS A 585 21.05 -10.21 12.16
N LEU A 586 22.19 -10.28 12.82
CA LEU A 586 22.59 -9.37 13.90
C LEU A 586 23.84 -8.69 13.40
N GLY A 587 23.92 -7.36 13.47
CA GLY A 587 25.09 -6.63 12.98
C GLY A 587 24.75 -5.24 12.47
N GLY A 588 25.68 -4.70 11.67
CA GLY A 588 25.65 -3.34 11.15
C GLY A 588 26.27 -2.36 12.14
N MET A 589 27.48 -1.90 11.86
CA MET A 589 28.13 -0.88 12.70
C MET A 589 29.00 0.05 11.87
N GLY A 590 28.72 1.35 11.93
CA GLY A 590 29.64 2.39 11.50
C GLY A 590 30.88 2.41 12.41
N ARG A 591 32.07 2.27 11.82
CA ARG A 591 33.37 2.26 12.51
C ARG A 591 34.09 3.60 12.41
N LEU A 592 33.92 4.28 11.26
CA LEU A 592 34.52 5.56 10.96
C LEU A 592 33.52 6.36 10.14
N PHE A 593 33.34 7.63 10.48
CA PHE A 593 32.69 8.61 9.61
C PHE A 593 33.43 9.94 9.79
N ALA A 594 34.16 10.37 8.76
CA ALA A 594 35.01 11.55 8.84
C ALA A 594 35.11 12.24 7.49
N GLY A 595 35.35 13.55 7.51
CA GLY A 595 35.63 14.32 6.31
C GLY A 595 36.58 15.47 6.60
N SER A 596 37.56 15.68 5.72
CA SER A 596 38.49 16.80 5.79
C SER A 596 39.15 17.03 4.43
N ASN A 597 39.32 18.31 4.05
CA ASN A 597 40.12 18.73 2.89
C ASN A 597 39.79 17.97 1.57
N GLY A 598 38.51 17.82 1.24
CA GLY A 598 38.07 17.13 0.01
C GLY A 598 38.09 15.60 0.07
N VAL A 599 38.44 15.01 1.22
CA VAL A 599 38.35 13.56 1.45
C VAL A 599 37.25 13.29 2.47
N GLN A 600 36.34 12.39 2.13
CA GLN A 600 35.26 11.94 2.98
C GLN A 600 35.37 10.43 3.08
N ALA A 601 35.27 9.85 4.27
CA ALA A 601 35.48 8.42 4.48
C ALA A 601 34.44 7.83 5.43
N LEU A 602 34.06 6.60 5.13
CA LEU A 602 33.15 5.78 5.92
C LEU A 602 33.68 4.35 5.98
N THR A 603 33.81 3.81 7.18
CA THR A 603 34.05 2.37 7.37
C THR A 603 32.85 1.79 8.09
N ALA A 604 32.33 0.66 7.61
CA ALA A 604 31.29 -0.08 8.30
C ALA A 604 31.55 -1.59 8.26
N SER A 605 31.11 -2.28 9.32
CA SER A 605 31.24 -3.73 9.45
C SER A 605 29.88 -4.40 9.56
N HIS A 606 29.78 -5.65 9.12
CA HIS A 606 28.61 -6.49 9.33
C HIS A 606 29.01 -7.91 9.76
N THR A 607 28.05 -8.70 10.24
CA THR A 607 28.23 -10.12 10.59
C THR A 607 27.22 -11.01 9.84
N PRO A 608 27.23 -10.99 8.49
CA PRO A 608 26.17 -11.61 7.67
C PRO A 608 26.17 -13.15 7.72
N TYR A 609 27.33 -13.76 8.00
CA TYR A 609 27.51 -15.22 8.03
C TYR A 609 27.46 -15.81 9.45
N LEU A 610 27.00 -15.06 10.46
CA LEU A 610 26.87 -15.58 11.81
C LEU A 610 25.90 -16.77 11.85
N GLY A 611 26.42 -17.95 12.19
CA GLY A 611 25.64 -19.19 12.22
C GLY A 611 25.32 -19.77 10.82
N VAL A 612 25.96 -19.27 9.77
CA VAL A 612 25.84 -19.81 8.40
C VAL A 612 26.94 -20.84 8.19
N ALA A 613 26.57 -22.03 7.72
CA ALA A 613 27.54 -23.05 7.34
C ALA A 613 28.09 -22.77 5.95
N LEU A 614 29.39 -22.52 5.85
CA LEU A 614 30.07 -22.36 4.56
C LEU A 614 30.42 -23.73 3.95
N PRO A 615 30.34 -23.90 2.61
CA PRO A 615 30.77 -25.11 1.91
C PRO A 615 32.22 -25.51 2.19
N SER A 616 33.11 -24.54 2.47
CA SER A 616 34.50 -24.79 2.85
C SER A 616 34.67 -25.41 4.25
N GLY A 617 33.63 -25.36 5.09
CA GLY A 617 33.70 -25.68 6.51
C GLY A 617 34.32 -24.59 7.39
N GLY A 618 34.69 -23.44 6.81
CA GLY A 618 35.23 -22.28 7.53
C GLY A 618 34.16 -21.39 8.18
N THR A 619 34.62 -20.30 8.78
CA THR A 619 33.80 -19.21 9.33
C THR A 619 34.20 -17.88 8.71
N VAL A 620 33.34 -16.86 8.76
CA VAL A 620 33.71 -15.47 8.44
C VAL A 620 33.85 -14.68 9.73
N ASP A 621 35.04 -14.16 10.02
CA ASP A 621 35.36 -13.41 11.24
C ASP A 621 35.60 -11.91 10.98
N LEU A 622 35.80 -11.52 9.71
CA LEU A 622 35.88 -10.14 9.26
C LEU A 622 35.02 -9.94 8.01
N TYR A 623 34.16 -8.92 8.05
CA TYR A 623 33.36 -8.47 6.92
C TYR A 623 33.14 -6.96 7.08
N GLU A 624 34.08 -6.18 6.53
CA GLU A 624 34.18 -4.74 6.72
C GLU A 624 34.46 -4.04 5.39
N ARG A 625 33.82 -2.89 5.16
CA ARG A 625 34.00 -2.09 3.94
C ARG A 625 34.35 -0.67 4.31
N THR A 626 35.43 -0.16 3.73
CA THR A 626 35.86 1.23 3.81
C THR A 626 35.71 1.89 2.45
N VAL A 627 34.98 3.00 2.45
CA VAL A 627 34.71 3.79 1.26
C VAL A 627 35.22 5.20 1.49
N ALA A 628 35.97 5.74 0.54
CA ALA A 628 36.39 7.14 0.55
C ALA A 628 36.00 7.86 -0.75
N LEU A 629 35.29 8.97 -0.62
CA LEU A 629 35.05 9.91 -1.71
C LEU A 629 36.12 10.99 -1.69
N VAL A 630 36.88 11.11 -2.79
CA VAL A 630 38.00 12.05 -2.92
C VAL A 630 37.71 13.04 -4.03
N ASP A 631 37.56 14.31 -3.67
CA ASP A 631 37.55 15.42 -4.62
C ASP A 631 38.99 15.79 -4.99
N VAL A 632 39.31 15.71 -6.28
CA VAL A 632 40.59 16.21 -6.83
C VAL A 632 40.48 17.70 -7.11
N ASP A 633 39.34 18.13 -7.66
CA ASP A 633 38.92 19.52 -7.81
C ASP A 633 37.38 19.60 -7.94
N ALA A 634 36.86 20.73 -8.43
CA ALA A 634 35.43 20.95 -8.59
C ALA A 634 34.73 19.92 -9.50
N GLU A 635 35.45 19.35 -10.48
CA GLU A 635 34.88 18.47 -11.51
C GLU A 635 35.42 17.03 -11.48
N ARG A 636 36.64 16.84 -10.99
CA ARG A 636 37.33 15.54 -10.94
C ARG A 636 37.25 14.97 -9.54
N PHE A 637 36.83 13.72 -9.44
CA PHE A 637 36.69 12.98 -8.20
C PHE A 637 36.84 11.49 -8.48
N PHE A 638 37.08 10.71 -7.43
CA PHE A 638 37.05 9.25 -7.49
C PHE A 638 36.58 8.67 -6.16
N VAL A 639 36.18 7.41 -6.18
CA VAL A 639 35.84 6.63 -5.00
C VAL A 639 36.90 5.55 -4.82
N VAL A 640 37.40 5.42 -3.60
CA VAL A 640 38.22 4.27 -3.16
C VAL A 640 37.29 3.34 -2.39
N ASP A 641 37.24 2.08 -2.80
CA ASP A 641 36.45 1.03 -2.17
C ASP A 641 37.36 -0.11 -1.74
N LEU A 642 37.38 -0.40 -0.43
CA LEU A 642 38.19 -1.44 0.19
C LEU A 642 37.27 -2.37 0.96
N PHE A 643 37.13 -3.61 0.50
CA PHE A 643 36.38 -4.64 1.19
C PHE A 643 37.35 -5.64 1.84
N ALA A 644 37.31 -5.70 3.17
CA ALA A 644 38.10 -6.63 3.96
C ALA A 644 37.23 -7.82 4.39
N VAL A 645 37.60 -9.01 3.94
CA VAL A 645 36.97 -10.28 4.32
C VAL A 645 38.00 -11.22 4.93
N GLY A 646 37.64 -11.80 6.07
CA GLY A 646 38.44 -12.79 6.78
C GLY A 646 37.67 -14.08 6.92
N GLY A 647 38.30 -15.19 6.56
CA GLY A 647 37.67 -16.51 6.52
C GLY A 647 36.98 -16.86 5.18
N GLY A 648 36.41 -18.05 5.08
CA GLY A 648 36.05 -18.65 3.79
C GLY A 648 37.27 -18.95 2.90
N VAL A 649 37.06 -19.43 1.68
CA VAL A 649 38.11 -19.70 0.69
C VAL A 649 37.87 -19.02 -0.67
N GLN A 650 36.63 -18.65 -0.96
CA GLN A 650 36.23 -17.92 -2.17
C GLN A 650 35.48 -16.64 -1.78
N HIS A 651 35.82 -15.53 -2.44
CA HIS A 651 35.22 -14.21 -2.22
C HIS A 651 34.82 -13.65 -3.58
N ASP A 652 33.52 -13.61 -3.85
CA ASP A 652 32.95 -13.21 -5.14
C ASP A 652 32.32 -11.82 -5.05
N GLN A 653 32.46 -11.02 -6.11
CA GLN A 653 31.82 -9.72 -6.28
C GLN A 653 31.31 -9.56 -7.71
#